data_AF-A0A1Q3T2Y6-F1
#
_entry.id   AF-A0A1Q3T2Y6-F1
#
_cell.length_a   1.000
_cell.length_b   1.000
_cell.length_c   1.000
_cell.angle_alpha   90.00
_cell.angle_beta   90.00
_cell.angle_gamma   90.00
#
_symmetry.space_group_name_H-M   'P 1'
#
loop_
_entity.id
_entity.type
_entity.pdbx_description
1 polymer ?
#
loop_
_entity_poly.entity_id
_entity_poly.type
_entity_poly.pdbx_seq_one_letter_code
_entity_poly.pdbx_strand_id
1 'polypeptide(L)'
;MQPHLPLTSPDPENTPFSPVKREKLAARPQGRTQGRALANPAYPAARVVLRLLAERILLPIFPEISPELLELVGGPALNEGERESSRFVAEELARLPDAFFESWEVAGLNFDQPDRKRSGAYYTSPALARRITATALVFEQAGEPLLDPACGGGVFLLAALDRLTEFSPGTEPEELVIERLYGLDLNPLAVWQARLAVLKRLVEIKPVGLNEAIIVALAAQVRGGNALVGSLDRAEGGEDRQRLFENVRAGDSGAALAEYRRLEELFRAKQAALADEIAALPIFNDPGDGATLAALRPFGWTWEFAEVFAKGGFGTVVGNPPYVGFNDYSGVEKAYFARFFPEVYNLKSDLLYYFIRRGVELLVPGGRLGFVTSRFWKEAAFAAPLRAWLLAETTLLELEDLGDEQHFSEAEVDVCLLFAARQPAPARHALVFRFDGQSEKIPQETLSGKVPWTWLRQLPAERLLLAEIAERSVPLGDLAVCRTGVQTGLDRVFFVDSVTAHALDPALLKPAIKNGDISPGRIEWRDQWLIYPPPGLDPAPYPSTLAYLEKHRPELERRRRYSKLFPFYELQWPREPEVFEQAAKLVTPYKAPRNTFAVDRQQFYFSTDVVSVVFPVEWQIEQLAANFLNSRLSTFQFRSYGKPMGGGQWDYYANPVKKLVFPKAALPGFSGSRPDSLLTELARPGLNQATLDELVFTLYELTPTQRLVLDR
;
A
#
# COMPACT_ATOMS: atom_id res chain seq x y z
N MET A 1 23.33 58.34 19.36
CA MET A 1 21.89 58.49 19.63
C MET A 1 21.32 57.11 19.95
N GLN A 2 20.92 56.91 21.20
CA GLN A 2 19.91 55.93 21.61
C GLN A 2 18.54 56.66 21.68
N PRO A 3 17.36 56.03 21.93
CA PRO A 3 17.13 54.71 22.54
C PRO A 3 16.06 53.86 21.78
N HIS A 4 15.42 52.78 22.26
CA HIS A 4 15.37 52.07 23.57
C HIS A 4 15.25 50.53 23.38
N LEU A 5 15.36 49.81 24.48
CA LEU A 5 14.99 48.39 24.76
C LEU A 5 13.75 48.40 25.72
N PRO A 6 13.26 47.31 26.36
CA PRO A 6 13.60 45.86 26.34
C PRO A 6 12.37 44.94 26.08
N LEU A 7 12.46 43.60 26.04
CA LEU A 7 12.33 42.59 27.15
C LEU A 7 12.08 41.21 26.45
N THR A 8 12.29 39.98 26.96
CA THR A 8 13.09 39.36 28.05
C THR A 8 13.19 37.83 27.77
N SER A 9 14.16 37.14 28.36
CA SER A 9 14.15 35.68 28.64
C SER A 9 14.09 35.48 30.17
N PRO A 10 13.60 34.35 30.74
CA PRO A 10 14.27 33.04 30.61
C PRO A 10 13.40 31.75 30.66
N ASP A 11 14.12 30.64 30.47
CA ASP A 11 13.94 29.26 30.99
C ASP A 11 12.98 28.21 30.36
N PRO A 12 13.35 26.91 30.45
CA PRO A 12 12.66 25.80 29.78
C PRO A 12 11.84 24.92 30.74
N GLU A 13 10.59 24.61 30.37
CA GLU A 13 9.83 23.54 31.03
C GLU A 13 9.35 22.46 30.05
N ASN A 14 10.13 21.38 30.07
CA ASN A 14 9.75 19.98 29.90
C ASN A 14 8.22 19.72 30.05
N THR A 15 7.52 19.41 28.94
CA THR A 15 6.20 18.76 29.00
C THR A 15 6.17 17.58 28.03
N PRO A 16 5.92 16.34 28.50
CA PRO A 16 5.95 15.17 27.63
C PRO A 16 4.74 15.13 26.70
N PHE A 17 4.94 14.70 25.45
CA PHE A 17 3.88 14.41 24.50
C PHE A 17 2.95 13.32 25.06
N SER A 18 1.78 13.74 25.54
CA SER A 18 0.71 12.84 25.94
C SER A 18 0.18 12.10 24.71
N PRO A 19 0.11 10.76 24.71
CA PRO A 19 -0.49 10.03 23.61
C PRO A 19 -2.00 10.32 23.58
N VAL A 20 -2.47 10.94 22.50
CA VAL A 20 -3.90 11.22 22.29
C VAL A 20 -4.68 9.93 22.48
N LYS A 21 -5.56 9.94 23.50
CA LYS A 21 -6.42 8.80 23.82
C LYS A 21 -7.27 8.46 22.60
N ARG A 22 -7.15 7.22 22.12
CA ARG A 22 -8.21 6.59 21.31
C ARG A 22 -9.45 6.43 22.19
N GLU A 23 -10.28 7.46 22.26
CA GLU A 23 -11.65 7.26 22.71
C GLU A 23 -12.34 6.32 21.74
N LYS A 24 -12.91 5.25 22.29
CA LYS A 24 -13.76 4.35 21.53
C LYS A 24 -14.98 5.16 21.09
N LEU A 25 -15.28 5.21 19.80
CA LEU A 25 -16.63 5.55 19.37
C LEU A 25 -17.58 4.53 20.02
N ALA A 26 -18.31 4.98 21.04
CA ALA A 26 -19.53 4.32 21.44
C ALA A 26 -20.49 4.34 20.26
N ALA A 27 -21.24 3.26 20.06
CA ALA A 27 -22.26 3.19 19.02
C ALA A 27 -23.25 4.36 19.20
N ARG A 28 -23.19 5.35 18.29
CA ARG A 28 -24.20 6.39 18.23
C ARG A 28 -25.48 5.78 17.63
N PRO A 29 -26.67 6.19 18.09
CA PRO A 29 -27.91 5.63 17.55
C PRO A 29 -28.03 5.94 16.07
N GLN A 30 -28.65 5.02 15.30
CA GLN A 30 -29.11 5.30 13.94
C GLN A 30 -30.22 6.37 13.99
N GLY A 31 -29.83 7.64 13.96
CA GLY A 31 -30.72 8.79 13.90
C GLY A 31 -30.73 9.38 12.50
N ARG A 32 -31.90 9.47 11.87
CA ARG A 32 -32.09 10.16 10.59
C ARG A 32 -31.64 11.62 10.70
N THR A 33 -30.55 12.00 10.02
CA THR A 33 -30.21 13.39 9.70
C THR A 33 -30.37 13.63 8.21
N GLN A 34 -31.62 13.80 7.77
CA GLN A 34 -31.91 14.31 6.44
C GLN A 34 -31.38 15.75 6.28
N GLY A 35 -30.79 16.04 5.12
CA GLY A 35 -30.76 17.37 4.51
C GLY A 35 -30.07 18.50 5.29
N ARG A 36 -28.72 18.51 5.34
CA ARG A 36 -27.96 19.74 5.66
C ARG A 36 -26.49 19.78 5.20
N ALA A 37 -26.26 19.62 3.89
CA ALA A 37 -24.99 20.03 3.25
C ALA A 37 -25.20 20.27 1.75
N LEU A 38 -25.40 21.53 1.31
CA LEU A 38 -25.23 21.99 -0.09
C LEU A 38 -25.39 23.54 -0.19
N ALA A 39 -24.67 24.25 0.66
CA ALA A 39 -24.70 25.71 0.79
C ALA A 39 -23.30 26.35 0.61
N ASN A 40 -22.60 25.97 -0.47
CA ASN A 40 -21.47 26.76 -0.96
C ASN A 40 -21.99 27.74 -2.04
N PRO A 41 -22.00 29.06 -1.80
CA PRO A 41 -22.62 30.05 -2.71
C PRO A 41 -21.76 30.41 -3.93
N ALA A 42 -20.59 29.79 -4.13
CA ALA A 42 -19.58 30.24 -5.08
C ALA A 42 -19.98 30.24 -6.57
N TYR A 43 -20.92 29.37 -7.01
CA TYR A 43 -21.24 29.22 -8.44
C TYR A 43 -22.74 29.02 -8.75
N PRO A 44 -23.56 30.10 -8.77
CA PRO A 44 -24.93 30.05 -9.29
C PRO A 44 -25.01 29.60 -10.75
N ALA A 45 -24.03 30.01 -11.58
CA ALA A 45 -23.93 29.57 -12.97
C ALA A 45 -23.70 28.07 -13.09
N ALA A 46 -22.77 27.49 -12.30
CA ALA A 46 -22.47 26.05 -12.34
C ALA A 46 -23.71 25.18 -12.04
N ARG A 47 -24.67 25.64 -11.24
CA ARG A 47 -25.95 24.94 -11.06
C ARG A 47 -26.80 24.90 -12.34
N VAL A 48 -26.86 26.02 -13.07
CA VAL A 48 -27.53 26.09 -14.39
C VAL A 48 -26.81 25.19 -15.40
N VAL A 49 -25.47 25.23 -15.44
CA VAL A 49 -24.62 24.35 -16.27
C VAL A 49 -24.91 22.88 -15.97
N LEU A 50 -24.74 22.46 -14.72
CA LEU A 50 -24.92 21.08 -14.29
C LEU A 50 -26.36 20.61 -14.49
N ARG A 51 -27.35 21.49 -14.37
CA ARG A 51 -28.76 21.15 -14.63
C ARG A 51 -29.06 21.00 -16.12
N LEU A 52 -28.43 21.80 -16.98
CA LEU A 52 -28.57 21.66 -18.44
C LEU A 52 -27.84 20.41 -18.95
N LEU A 53 -26.65 20.12 -18.41
CA LEU A 53 -25.96 18.84 -18.61
C LEU A 53 -26.83 17.68 -18.07
N ALA A 54 -27.46 17.83 -16.90
CA ALA A 54 -28.39 16.83 -16.37
C ALA A 54 -29.53 16.58 -17.38
N GLU A 55 -30.30 17.60 -17.71
CA GLU A 55 -31.53 17.46 -18.51
C GLU A 55 -31.27 17.00 -19.95
N ARG A 56 -30.16 17.41 -20.59
CA ARG A 56 -29.88 17.10 -22.01
C ARG A 56 -28.91 15.93 -22.23
N ILE A 57 -27.91 15.77 -21.38
CA ILE A 57 -26.86 14.75 -21.55
C ILE A 57 -27.12 13.54 -20.65
N LEU A 58 -27.52 13.75 -19.40
CA LEU A 58 -27.43 12.71 -18.39
C LEU A 58 -28.76 11.97 -18.20
N LEU A 59 -29.88 12.68 -18.04
CA LEU A 59 -31.20 12.06 -17.92
C LEU A 59 -31.60 11.20 -19.12
N PRO A 60 -31.31 11.58 -20.39
CA PRO A 60 -31.68 10.76 -21.54
C PRO A 60 -30.85 9.48 -21.68
N ILE A 61 -29.69 9.40 -21.00
CA ILE A 61 -28.71 8.32 -21.10
C ILE A 61 -28.69 7.45 -19.82
N PHE A 62 -28.98 8.05 -18.66
CA PHE A 62 -28.96 7.45 -17.31
C PHE A 62 -30.25 7.80 -16.53
N PRO A 63 -31.42 7.27 -16.94
CA PRO A 63 -32.69 7.58 -16.30
C PRO A 63 -32.73 7.16 -14.82
N GLU A 64 -31.95 6.16 -14.43
CA GLU A 64 -31.80 5.69 -13.04
C GLU A 64 -31.12 6.68 -12.07
N ILE A 65 -30.58 7.81 -12.56
CA ILE A 65 -29.94 8.86 -11.74
C ILE A 65 -30.91 10.06 -11.50
N SER A 66 -32.12 9.99 -12.07
CA SER A 66 -32.92 11.17 -12.41
C SER A 66 -33.39 12.08 -11.26
N PRO A 67 -34.15 11.58 -10.26
CA PRO A 67 -34.77 12.47 -9.26
C PRO A 67 -33.74 13.11 -8.33
N GLU A 68 -32.85 12.29 -7.76
CA GLU A 68 -31.88 12.74 -6.77
C GLU A 68 -30.87 13.73 -7.38
N LEU A 69 -30.41 13.51 -8.62
CA LEU A 69 -29.41 14.40 -9.25
C LEU A 69 -30.00 15.79 -9.58
N LEU A 70 -31.27 15.86 -10.01
CA LEU A 70 -31.95 17.14 -10.23
C LEU A 70 -32.15 17.92 -8.92
N GLU A 71 -32.50 17.23 -7.83
CA GLU A 71 -32.60 17.84 -6.50
C GLU A 71 -31.23 18.29 -5.95
N LEU A 72 -30.19 17.49 -6.17
CA LEU A 72 -28.81 17.73 -5.72
C LEU A 72 -28.17 18.94 -6.41
N VAL A 73 -28.37 19.08 -7.73
CA VAL A 73 -27.80 20.17 -8.53
C VAL A 73 -28.56 21.49 -8.27
N GLY A 74 -29.90 21.45 -8.31
CA GLY A 74 -30.75 22.63 -8.16
C GLY A 74 -30.61 23.67 -9.29
N GLY A 75 -31.25 24.83 -9.11
CA GLY A 75 -31.23 25.93 -10.08
C GLY A 75 -32.54 26.13 -10.87
N PRO A 76 -32.69 27.26 -11.59
CA PRO A 76 -33.89 27.59 -12.35
C PRO A 76 -34.14 26.61 -13.51
N ALA A 77 -35.39 26.52 -13.96
CA ALA A 77 -35.74 25.79 -15.17
C ALA A 77 -35.25 26.56 -16.41
N LEU A 78 -34.67 25.82 -17.36
CA LEU A 78 -34.07 26.35 -18.58
C LEU A 78 -35.14 26.67 -19.64
N ASN A 79 -34.89 27.62 -20.52
CA ASN A 79 -35.76 27.85 -21.67
C ASN A 79 -35.49 26.84 -22.81
N GLU A 80 -36.30 26.87 -23.87
CA GLU A 80 -36.23 25.90 -24.96
C GLU A 80 -34.97 26.09 -25.82
N GLY A 81 -34.61 27.34 -26.16
CA GLY A 81 -33.40 27.65 -26.94
C GLY A 81 -32.09 27.38 -26.18
N GLU A 82 -32.07 27.60 -24.86
CA GLU A 82 -30.98 27.14 -23.97
C GLU A 82 -30.85 25.62 -24.04
N ARG A 83 -31.96 24.89 -23.92
CA ARG A 83 -31.99 23.42 -24.01
C ARG A 83 -31.63 22.87 -25.39
N GLU A 84 -31.75 23.63 -26.46
CA GLU A 84 -31.46 23.20 -27.84
C GLU A 84 -30.07 23.57 -28.39
N SER A 85 -29.34 24.52 -27.82
CA SER A 85 -28.02 24.95 -28.34
C SER A 85 -26.83 24.11 -27.84
N SER A 86 -26.19 23.32 -28.70
CA SER A 86 -24.95 22.59 -28.37
C SER A 86 -23.75 23.51 -28.11
N ARG A 87 -23.80 24.74 -28.65
CA ARG A 87 -22.83 25.80 -28.34
C ARG A 87 -22.96 26.29 -26.90
N PHE A 88 -24.19 26.44 -26.41
CA PHE A 88 -24.45 26.82 -25.02
C PHE A 88 -23.89 25.77 -24.04
N VAL A 89 -24.11 24.48 -24.33
CA VAL A 89 -23.52 23.36 -23.56
C VAL A 89 -22.00 23.49 -23.44
N ALA A 90 -21.32 23.78 -24.56
CA ALA A 90 -19.86 23.92 -24.60
C ALA A 90 -19.38 25.19 -23.84
N GLU A 91 -20.04 26.34 -24.05
CA GLU A 91 -19.74 27.59 -23.34
C GLU A 91 -19.87 27.45 -21.82
N GLU A 92 -20.87 26.70 -21.35
CA GLU A 92 -21.11 26.47 -19.93
C GLU A 92 -20.12 25.44 -19.33
N LEU A 93 -19.77 24.37 -20.05
CA LEU A 93 -18.69 23.44 -19.64
C LEU A 93 -17.35 24.15 -19.49
N ALA A 94 -17.01 25.06 -20.41
CA ALA A 94 -15.78 25.85 -20.37
C ALA A 94 -15.71 26.81 -19.16
N ARG A 95 -16.84 27.12 -18.51
CA ARG A 95 -16.91 27.97 -17.31
C ARG A 95 -16.80 27.19 -15.99
N LEU A 96 -16.82 25.86 -16.02
CA LEU A 96 -16.62 25.05 -14.81
C LEU A 96 -15.16 25.18 -14.33
N PRO A 97 -14.90 25.45 -13.04
CA PRO A 97 -13.54 25.52 -12.52
C PRO A 97 -12.90 24.13 -12.48
N ASP A 98 -11.60 24.03 -12.75
CA ASP A 98 -10.85 22.75 -12.72
C ASP A 98 -11.00 22.02 -11.38
N ALA A 99 -11.04 22.78 -10.28
CA ALA A 99 -11.26 22.28 -8.93
C ALA A 99 -12.53 21.43 -8.75
N PHE A 100 -13.55 21.60 -9.60
CA PHE A 100 -14.76 20.75 -9.62
C PHE A 100 -14.43 19.27 -9.94
N PHE A 101 -13.36 19.03 -10.70
CA PHE A 101 -12.89 17.72 -11.13
C PHE A 101 -11.76 17.17 -10.24
N GLU A 102 -11.25 17.96 -9.30
CA GLU A 102 -10.16 17.55 -8.40
C GLU A 102 -10.65 16.71 -7.21
N SER A 103 -11.86 16.95 -6.66
CA SER A 103 -12.43 16.07 -5.64
C SER A 103 -13.95 16.16 -5.45
N TRP A 104 -14.52 15.07 -4.92
CA TRP A 104 -15.92 14.95 -4.48
C TRP A 104 -16.37 16.05 -3.51
N GLU A 105 -15.50 16.41 -2.58
CA GLU A 105 -15.77 17.41 -1.54
C GLU A 105 -15.73 18.84 -2.09
N VAL A 106 -14.84 19.13 -3.03
CA VAL A 106 -14.77 20.43 -3.70
C VAL A 106 -15.97 20.65 -4.63
N ALA A 107 -16.48 19.59 -5.26
CA ALA A 107 -17.76 19.61 -5.97
C ALA A 107 -18.99 19.81 -5.04
N GLY A 108 -18.83 19.72 -3.71
CA GLY A 108 -19.89 19.88 -2.72
C GLY A 108 -20.89 18.72 -2.66
N LEU A 109 -20.60 17.61 -3.34
CA LEU A 109 -21.50 16.45 -3.46
C LEU A 109 -21.26 15.45 -2.31
N ASN A 110 -21.64 15.85 -1.09
CA ASN A 110 -21.53 15.00 0.09
C ASN A 110 -22.61 13.90 0.10
N PHE A 111 -22.23 12.71 -0.37
CA PHE A 111 -22.95 11.47 -0.13
C PHE A 111 -22.36 10.70 1.06
N ASP A 112 -23.19 9.97 1.80
CA ASP A 112 -22.74 9.06 2.87
C ASP A 112 -21.85 7.96 2.27
N GLN A 113 -20.52 8.12 2.34
CA GLN A 113 -19.57 7.11 1.91
C GLN A 113 -19.23 6.14 3.05
N PRO A 114 -19.03 4.83 2.77
CA PRO A 114 -18.22 4.00 3.66
C PRO A 114 -16.80 4.57 3.74
N ASP A 115 -16.16 4.49 4.90
CA ASP A 115 -14.84 5.08 5.20
C ASP A 115 -13.86 5.04 4.01
N ARG A 116 -13.18 6.15 3.68
CA ARG A 116 -12.20 6.23 2.56
C ARG A 116 -11.16 5.09 2.56
N LYS A 117 -10.83 4.55 3.74
CA LYS A 117 -9.94 3.39 3.91
C LYS A 117 -10.48 2.07 3.34
N ARG A 118 -11.80 1.93 3.19
CA ARG A 118 -12.47 0.79 2.57
C ARG A 118 -12.62 0.94 1.06
N SER A 119 -12.76 2.15 0.55
CA SER A 119 -12.85 2.40 -0.90
C SER A 119 -11.49 2.47 -1.59
N GLY A 120 -10.40 2.78 -0.86
CA GLY A 120 -9.04 2.83 -1.41
C GLY A 120 -8.82 3.94 -2.45
N ALA A 121 -9.72 4.93 -2.49
CA ALA A 121 -9.72 5.99 -3.49
C ALA A 121 -8.69 7.08 -3.16
N TYR A 122 -7.50 6.98 -3.77
CA TYR A 122 -6.41 7.94 -3.63
C TYR A 122 -6.24 8.78 -4.91
N TYR A 123 -6.31 10.10 -4.79
CA TYR A 123 -6.24 11.02 -5.93
C TYR A 123 -4.82 11.08 -6.54
N THR A 124 -4.73 10.95 -7.85
CA THR A 124 -3.47 11.08 -8.60
C THR A 124 -3.32 12.49 -9.15
N SER A 125 -2.18 13.13 -8.90
CA SER A 125 -1.95 14.49 -9.43
C SER A 125 -1.90 14.50 -10.97
N PRO A 126 -2.43 15.53 -11.65
CA PRO A 126 -2.41 15.62 -13.11
C PRO A 126 -1.00 15.56 -13.72
N ALA A 127 0.02 16.05 -12.99
CA ALA A 127 1.41 15.97 -13.42
C ALA A 127 1.94 14.53 -13.42
N LEU A 128 1.61 13.74 -12.39
CA LEU A 128 1.99 12.33 -12.31
C LEU A 128 1.24 11.49 -13.35
N ALA A 129 -0.06 11.72 -13.53
CA ALA A 129 -0.86 11.06 -14.56
C ALA A 129 -0.33 11.31 -15.98
N ARG A 130 0.02 12.56 -16.32
CA ARG A 130 0.69 12.89 -17.60
C ARG A 130 2.02 12.18 -17.78
N ARG A 131 2.87 12.13 -16.74
CA ARG A 131 4.17 11.45 -16.81
C ARG A 131 4.03 9.95 -17.06
N ILE A 132 3.15 9.29 -16.32
CA ILE A 132 2.89 7.84 -16.47
C ILE A 132 2.31 7.55 -17.86
N THR A 133 1.33 8.34 -18.28
CA THR A 133 0.68 8.14 -19.58
C THR A 133 1.67 8.35 -20.73
N ALA A 134 2.53 9.37 -20.67
CA ALA A 134 3.55 9.60 -21.70
C ALA A 134 4.65 8.51 -21.76
N THR A 135 4.88 7.77 -20.67
CA THR A 135 5.82 6.62 -20.63
C THR A 135 5.17 5.33 -21.14
N ALA A 136 3.89 5.11 -20.83
CA ALA A 136 3.14 3.91 -21.23
C ALA A 136 2.61 4.00 -22.67
N LEU A 137 1.94 5.10 -23.03
CA LEU A 137 1.44 5.39 -24.37
C LEU A 137 2.58 6.00 -25.21
N VAL A 138 3.27 5.17 -25.97
CA VAL A 138 4.22 5.62 -27.00
C VAL A 138 3.57 5.59 -28.39
N PHE A 139 4.26 6.16 -29.38
CA PHE A 139 3.69 6.43 -30.71
C PHE A 139 3.16 5.17 -31.41
N GLU A 140 3.84 4.04 -31.23
CA GLU A 140 3.46 2.74 -31.78
C GLU A 140 2.12 2.21 -31.24
N GLN A 141 1.67 2.67 -30.06
CA GLN A 141 0.37 2.35 -29.48
C GLN A 141 -0.71 3.43 -29.73
N ALA A 142 -0.38 4.57 -30.35
CA ALA A 142 -1.35 5.66 -30.58
C ALA A 142 -2.51 5.27 -31.53
N GLY A 143 -2.32 4.23 -32.34
CA GLY A 143 -3.36 3.62 -33.18
C GLY A 143 -4.30 2.65 -32.46
N GLU A 144 -4.01 2.31 -31.21
CA GLU A 144 -4.73 1.27 -30.45
C GLU A 144 -5.53 1.87 -29.28
N PRO A 145 -6.60 1.21 -28.80
CA PRO A 145 -7.39 1.71 -27.69
C PRO A 145 -6.62 1.67 -26.36
N LEU A 146 -6.82 2.71 -25.55
CA LEU A 146 -6.28 2.89 -24.21
C LEU A 146 -7.39 2.77 -23.16
N LEU A 147 -7.08 2.12 -22.04
CA LEU A 147 -7.98 1.94 -20.91
C LEU A 147 -7.40 2.51 -19.61
N ASP A 148 -8.26 3.14 -18.80
CA ASP A 148 -8.09 3.20 -17.34
C ASP A 148 -9.15 2.31 -16.64
N PRO A 149 -8.76 1.21 -15.97
CA PRO A 149 -9.69 0.25 -15.37
C PRO A 149 -10.17 0.64 -13.96
N ALA A 150 -9.71 1.76 -13.41
CA ALA A 150 -10.15 2.32 -12.13
C ALA A 150 -10.13 3.86 -12.19
N CYS A 151 -10.88 4.41 -13.15
CA CYS A 151 -10.58 5.73 -13.71
C CYS A 151 -10.83 6.92 -12.76
N GLY A 152 -11.56 6.73 -11.66
CA GLY A 152 -11.90 7.83 -10.74
C GLY A 152 -12.57 8.99 -11.49
N GLY A 153 -12.13 10.22 -11.22
CA GLY A 153 -12.54 11.42 -11.96
C GLY A 153 -11.94 11.57 -13.36
N GLY A 154 -11.24 10.56 -13.90
CA GLY A 154 -10.77 10.52 -15.29
C GLY A 154 -9.39 11.11 -15.55
N VAL A 155 -8.55 11.34 -14.53
CA VAL A 155 -7.27 12.08 -14.69
C VAL A 155 -6.29 11.45 -15.69
N PHE A 156 -6.24 10.12 -15.79
CA PHE A 156 -5.46 9.44 -16.83
C PHE A 156 -6.11 9.50 -18.21
N LEU A 157 -7.44 9.57 -18.29
CA LEU A 157 -8.15 9.75 -19.56
C LEU A 157 -7.86 11.13 -20.16
N LEU A 158 -7.77 12.17 -19.33
CA LEU A 158 -7.33 13.51 -19.74
C LEU A 158 -5.89 13.49 -20.25
N ALA A 159 -4.98 12.87 -19.50
CA ALA A 159 -3.57 12.72 -19.88
C ALA A 159 -3.40 11.92 -21.18
N ALA A 160 -4.26 10.93 -21.43
CA ALA A 160 -4.29 10.15 -22.66
C ALA A 160 -4.80 10.98 -23.84
N LEU A 161 -5.89 11.74 -23.67
CA LEU A 161 -6.43 12.61 -24.73
C LEU A 161 -5.41 13.67 -25.16
N ASP A 162 -4.75 14.33 -24.20
CA ASP A 162 -3.65 15.27 -24.46
C ASP A 162 -2.57 14.60 -25.32
N ARG A 163 -2.09 13.43 -24.90
CA ARG A 163 -1.00 12.71 -25.55
C ARG A 163 -1.36 12.14 -26.93
N LEU A 164 -2.59 11.67 -27.12
CA LEU A 164 -3.10 11.22 -28.41
C LEU A 164 -3.22 12.37 -29.40
N THR A 165 -3.62 13.56 -28.94
CA THR A 165 -3.70 14.78 -29.75
C THR A 165 -2.30 15.23 -30.20
N GLU A 166 -1.29 15.16 -29.32
CA GLU A 166 0.12 15.40 -29.69
C GLU A 166 0.64 14.44 -30.77
N PHE A 167 0.27 13.15 -30.69
CA PHE A 167 0.67 12.15 -31.68
C PHE A 167 -0.12 12.21 -32.99
N SER A 168 -1.33 12.78 -32.98
CA SER A 168 -2.28 12.73 -34.09
C SER A 168 -2.78 14.13 -34.49
N PRO A 169 -1.90 15.08 -34.84
CA PRO A 169 -2.28 16.50 -35.05
C PRO A 169 -3.19 16.75 -36.27
N GLY A 170 -3.49 15.73 -37.07
CA GLY A 170 -4.45 15.77 -38.18
C GLY A 170 -5.73 14.97 -37.92
N THR A 171 -5.93 14.43 -36.72
CA THR A 171 -7.13 13.70 -36.30
C THR A 171 -7.94 14.58 -35.36
N GLU A 172 -9.26 14.61 -35.53
CA GLU A 172 -10.13 15.41 -34.68
C GLU A 172 -10.16 14.85 -33.24
N PRO A 173 -10.08 15.68 -32.18
CA PRO A 173 -10.08 15.20 -30.80
C PRO A 173 -11.30 14.33 -30.44
N GLU A 174 -12.47 14.61 -31.03
CA GLU A 174 -13.67 13.79 -30.87
C GLU A 174 -13.49 12.37 -31.44
N GLU A 175 -12.80 12.22 -32.57
CA GLU A 175 -12.47 10.93 -33.18
C GLU A 175 -11.48 10.14 -32.32
N LEU A 176 -10.47 10.82 -31.75
CA LEU A 176 -9.55 10.22 -30.78
C LEU A 176 -10.28 9.68 -29.56
N VAL A 177 -11.26 10.41 -29.02
CA VAL A 177 -12.11 9.90 -27.94
C VAL A 177 -12.89 8.67 -28.41
N ILE A 178 -13.66 8.78 -29.51
CA ILE A 178 -14.51 7.70 -30.06
C ILE A 178 -13.73 6.40 -30.32
N GLU A 179 -12.48 6.49 -30.78
CA GLU A 179 -11.74 5.30 -31.19
C GLU A 179 -10.70 4.80 -30.19
N ARG A 180 -10.25 5.64 -29.24
CA ARG A 180 -9.08 5.32 -28.39
C ARG A 180 -9.34 5.38 -26.90
N LEU A 181 -10.34 6.10 -26.39
CA LEU A 181 -10.40 6.45 -24.97
C LEU A 181 -11.46 5.67 -24.18
N TYR A 182 -11.03 4.73 -23.33
CA TYR A 182 -11.92 3.87 -22.54
C TYR A 182 -11.66 4.00 -21.04
N GLY A 183 -12.71 3.91 -20.23
CA GLY A 183 -12.62 4.01 -18.78
C GLY A 183 -13.59 3.07 -18.08
N LEU A 184 -13.20 2.57 -16.92
CA LEU A 184 -14.07 1.79 -16.04
C LEU A 184 -13.86 2.24 -14.59
N ASP A 185 -14.94 2.40 -13.83
CA ASP A 185 -14.87 2.57 -12.38
C ASP A 185 -16.06 1.87 -11.70
N LEU A 186 -15.88 1.42 -10.46
CA LEU A 186 -16.96 0.81 -9.69
C LEU A 186 -17.97 1.86 -9.21
N ASN A 187 -17.54 3.09 -8.91
CA ASN A 187 -18.41 4.17 -8.45
C ASN A 187 -19.10 4.88 -9.63
N PRO A 188 -20.44 4.81 -9.78
CA PRO A 188 -21.15 5.45 -10.89
C PRO A 188 -20.93 6.97 -10.96
N LEU A 189 -20.69 7.63 -9.82
CA LEU A 189 -20.37 9.05 -9.80
C LEU A 189 -18.99 9.33 -10.40
N ALA A 190 -18.00 8.46 -10.17
CA ALA A 190 -16.64 8.59 -10.70
C ALA A 190 -16.65 8.56 -12.23
N VAL A 191 -17.30 7.53 -12.79
CA VAL A 191 -17.62 7.40 -14.21
C VAL A 191 -18.25 8.68 -14.77
N TRP A 192 -19.20 9.27 -14.03
CA TRP A 192 -19.85 10.52 -14.42
C TRP A 192 -18.90 11.72 -14.45
N GLN A 193 -18.08 11.92 -13.41
CA GLN A 193 -17.06 12.97 -13.38
C GLN A 193 -16.04 12.81 -14.51
N ALA A 194 -15.55 11.60 -14.75
CA ALA A 194 -14.61 11.28 -15.83
C ALA A 194 -15.17 11.67 -17.21
N ARG A 195 -16.45 11.36 -17.48
CA ARG A 195 -17.13 11.76 -18.72
C ARG A 195 -17.19 13.29 -18.86
N LEU A 196 -17.60 14.01 -17.81
CA LEU A 196 -17.66 15.47 -17.85
C LEU A 196 -16.26 16.12 -18.00
N ALA A 197 -15.24 15.55 -17.36
CA ALA A 197 -13.86 16.03 -17.47
C ALA A 197 -13.35 15.91 -18.91
N VAL A 198 -13.58 14.77 -19.57
CA VAL A 198 -13.22 14.56 -20.98
C VAL A 198 -13.99 15.52 -21.90
N LEU A 199 -15.30 15.73 -21.69
CA LEU A 199 -16.09 16.70 -22.47
C LEU A 199 -15.58 18.13 -22.30
N LYS A 200 -15.25 18.56 -21.07
CA LYS A 200 -14.63 19.87 -20.81
C LYS A 200 -13.30 19.99 -21.55
N ARG A 201 -12.46 18.96 -21.49
CA ARG A 201 -11.15 18.96 -22.13
C ARG A 201 -11.23 19.01 -23.66
N LEU A 202 -12.23 18.34 -24.26
CA LEU A 202 -12.52 18.49 -25.70
C LEU A 202 -12.84 19.94 -26.07
N VAL A 203 -13.69 20.63 -25.29
CA VAL A 203 -14.03 22.05 -25.53
C VAL A 203 -12.82 22.98 -25.37
N GLU A 204 -11.89 22.68 -24.46
CA GLU A 204 -10.65 23.45 -24.32
C GLU A 204 -9.71 23.29 -25.52
N ILE A 205 -9.58 22.06 -26.05
CA ILE A 205 -8.74 21.78 -27.22
C ILE A 205 -9.39 22.38 -28.48
N LYS A 206 -10.73 22.33 -28.57
CA LYS A 206 -11.53 22.76 -29.72
C LYS A 206 -12.79 23.49 -29.25
N PRO A 207 -12.77 24.83 -29.11
CA PRO A 207 -13.88 25.62 -28.54
C PRO A 207 -15.06 25.83 -29.51
N VAL A 208 -15.42 24.79 -30.25
CA VAL A 208 -16.59 24.73 -31.15
C VAL A 208 -17.62 23.80 -30.51
N GLY A 209 -18.92 24.00 -30.77
CA GLY A 209 -20.00 23.31 -30.06
C GLY A 209 -19.91 21.78 -30.13
N LEU A 210 -20.18 21.11 -29.00
CA LEU A 210 -20.10 19.66 -28.87
C LEU A 210 -21.12 18.94 -29.77
N ASN A 211 -20.69 17.90 -30.47
CA ASN A 211 -21.59 16.99 -31.17
C ASN A 211 -22.34 16.12 -30.15
N GLU A 212 -23.68 16.06 -30.18
CA GLU A 212 -24.44 15.18 -29.28
C GLU A 212 -24.05 13.70 -29.42
N ALA A 213 -23.56 13.28 -30.57
CA ALA A 213 -23.04 11.92 -30.76
C ALA A 213 -21.77 11.63 -29.93
N ILE A 214 -20.90 12.61 -29.66
CA ILE A 214 -19.69 12.38 -28.84
C ILE A 214 -20.05 12.04 -27.38
N ILE A 215 -21.16 12.59 -26.91
CA ILE A 215 -21.70 12.34 -25.57
C ILE A 215 -22.19 10.90 -25.45
N VAL A 216 -22.89 10.38 -26.47
CA VAL A 216 -23.34 8.98 -26.51
C VAL A 216 -22.14 8.01 -26.62
N ALA A 217 -21.14 8.35 -27.43
CA ALA A 217 -19.91 7.55 -27.54
C ALA A 217 -19.19 7.44 -26.20
N LEU A 218 -18.96 8.58 -25.53
CA LEU A 218 -18.27 8.65 -24.25
C LEU A 218 -19.06 7.95 -23.12
N ALA A 219 -20.39 8.01 -23.14
CA ALA A 219 -21.25 7.20 -22.27
C ALA A 219 -21.01 5.69 -22.46
N ALA A 220 -20.80 5.26 -23.70
CA ALA A 220 -20.55 3.86 -24.04
C ALA A 220 -19.10 3.40 -23.79
N GLN A 221 -18.11 4.30 -23.76
CA GLN A 221 -16.69 3.97 -23.57
C GLN A 221 -16.19 4.13 -22.14
N VAL A 222 -16.72 5.09 -21.38
CA VAL A 222 -16.44 5.27 -19.95
C VAL A 222 -17.63 4.71 -19.20
N ARG A 223 -17.49 3.52 -18.59
CA ARG A 223 -18.60 2.71 -18.04
C ARG A 223 -18.46 2.46 -16.54
N GLY A 224 -19.54 2.00 -15.91
CA GLY A 224 -19.55 1.61 -14.48
C GLY A 224 -19.60 0.11 -14.28
N GLY A 225 -18.62 -0.46 -13.58
CA GLY A 225 -18.53 -1.91 -13.36
C GLY A 225 -17.28 -2.33 -12.59
N ASN A 226 -17.21 -3.59 -12.18
CA ASN A 226 -16.06 -4.14 -11.48
C ASN A 226 -15.02 -4.69 -12.46
N ALA A 227 -13.87 -4.04 -12.57
CA ALA A 227 -12.81 -4.44 -13.50
C ALA A 227 -12.30 -5.87 -13.30
N LEU A 228 -12.31 -6.36 -12.06
CA LEU A 228 -11.76 -7.66 -11.68
C LEU A 228 -12.76 -8.81 -11.82
N VAL A 229 -14.06 -8.52 -11.74
CA VAL A 229 -15.13 -9.53 -11.75
C VAL A 229 -15.81 -9.51 -13.11
N GLY A 230 -15.67 -10.60 -13.85
CA GLY A 230 -16.21 -10.73 -15.21
C GLY A 230 -15.37 -11.65 -16.07
N SER A 231 -15.95 -12.18 -17.15
CA SER A 231 -15.25 -13.07 -18.08
C SER A 231 -14.43 -12.30 -19.13
N LEU A 232 -13.34 -12.93 -19.56
CA LEU A 232 -12.54 -12.54 -20.74
C LEU A 232 -12.72 -13.54 -21.90
N ASP A 233 -13.63 -14.51 -21.76
CA ASP A 233 -13.84 -15.58 -22.74
C ASP A 233 -14.45 -15.01 -24.02
N ARG A 234 -13.73 -15.18 -25.12
CA ARG A 234 -13.96 -14.53 -26.43
C ARG A 234 -15.18 -15.07 -27.21
N ALA A 235 -16.07 -15.82 -26.57
CA ALA A 235 -17.08 -16.62 -27.25
C ALA A 235 -18.36 -15.86 -27.66
N GLU A 236 -18.61 -14.67 -27.11
CA GLU A 236 -19.93 -14.03 -27.22
C GLU A 236 -19.91 -12.55 -27.66
N GLY A 237 -20.63 -12.24 -28.74
CA GLY A 237 -21.25 -10.91 -28.92
C GLY A 237 -20.48 -9.83 -29.69
N GLY A 238 -19.55 -10.18 -30.59
CA GLY A 238 -18.72 -9.20 -31.32
C GLY A 238 -19.45 -8.18 -32.22
N GLU A 239 -20.73 -8.38 -32.53
CA GLU A 239 -21.49 -7.55 -33.49
C GLU A 239 -22.32 -6.43 -32.85
N ASP A 240 -22.55 -6.47 -31.54
CA ASP A 240 -23.57 -5.64 -30.87
C ASP A 240 -23.28 -4.13 -30.96
N ARG A 241 -22.02 -3.70 -30.80
CA ARG A 241 -21.66 -2.26 -30.68
C ARG A 241 -21.31 -1.54 -31.99
N GLN A 242 -21.21 -2.23 -33.13
CA GLN A 242 -20.76 -1.62 -34.38
C GLN A 242 -21.70 -0.50 -34.86
N ARG A 243 -23.02 -0.77 -34.87
CA ARG A 243 -24.06 0.17 -35.34
C ARG A 243 -24.08 1.47 -34.54
N LEU A 244 -23.86 1.39 -33.24
CA LEU A 244 -23.77 2.56 -32.36
C LEU A 244 -22.68 3.51 -32.87
N PHE A 245 -21.47 2.99 -33.13
CA PHE A 245 -20.35 3.81 -33.58
C PHE A 245 -20.41 4.21 -35.06
N GLU A 246 -21.18 3.50 -35.88
CA GLU A 246 -21.53 3.96 -37.24
C GLU A 246 -22.44 5.20 -37.16
N ASN A 247 -23.51 5.15 -36.36
CA ASN A 247 -24.41 6.29 -36.13
C ASN A 247 -23.68 7.49 -35.51
N VAL A 248 -22.77 7.24 -34.56
CA VAL A 248 -21.92 8.29 -33.96
C VAL A 248 -21.05 8.98 -35.01
N ARG A 249 -20.33 8.22 -35.86
CA ARG A 249 -19.49 8.79 -36.93
C ARG A 249 -20.31 9.51 -38.01
N ALA A 250 -21.55 9.07 -38.25
CA ALA A 250 -22.48 9.77 -39.13
C ALA A 250 -23.05 11.07 -38.53
N GLY A 251 -22.86 11.31 -37.22
CA GLY A 251 -23.42 12.46 -36.51
C GLY A 251 -24.91 12.36 -36.18
N ASP A 252 -25.52 11.18 -36.34
CA ASP A 252 -26.93 10.96 -36.00
C ASP A 252 -27.06 10.65 -34.50
N SER A 253 -27.19 11.71 -33.70
CA SER A 253 -27.33 11.61 -32.23
C SER A 253 -28.60 10.85 -31.82
N GLY A 254 -29.68 10.93 -32.61
CA GLY A 254 -30.94 10.23 -32.36
C GLY A 254 -30.81 8.73 -32.54
N ALA A 255 -30.26 8.28 -33.68
CA ALA A 255 -30.01 6.88 -33.95
C ALA A 255 -28.92 6.28 -33.04
N ALA A 256 -27.89 7.06 -32.70
CA ALA A 256 -26.87 6.65 -31.72
C ALA A 256 -27.49 6.44 -30.34
N LEU A 257 -28.31 7.38 -29.85
CA LEU A 257 -28.98 7.25 -28.54
C LEU A 257 -29.98 6.08 -28.49
N ALA A 258 -30.70 5.83 -29.58
CA ALA A 258 -31.61 4.69 -29.68
C ALA A 258 -30.86 3.35 -29.59
N GLU A 259 -29.76 3.19 -30.33
CA GLU A 259 -28.95 1.98 -30.29
C GLU A 259 -28.23 1.82 -28.94
N TYR A 260 -27.73 2.91 -28.33
CA TYR A 260 -27.16 2.89 -26.98
C TYR A 260 -28.16 2.34 -25.94
N ARG A 261 -29.41 2.80 -25.95
CA ARG A 261 -30.44 2.32 -25.01
C ARG A 261 -30.74 0.83 -25.21
N ARG A 262 -30.86 0.38 -26.46
CA ARG A 262 -31.00 -1.06 -26.81
C ARG A 262 -29.83 -1.88 -26.22
N LEU A 263 -28.61 -1.37 -26.33
CA LEU A 263 -27.41 -2.04 -25.81
C LEU A 263 -27.38 -2.06 -24.28
N GLU A 264 -27.79 -0.99 -23.61
CA GLU A 264 -27.90 -0.96 -22.15
C GLU A 264 -28.92 -1.98 -21.62
N GLU A 265 -30.08 -2.13 -22.27
CA GLU A 265 -31.06 -3.16 -21.91
C GLU A 265 -30.48 -4.58 -22.09
N LEU A 266 -29.79 -4.83 -23.22
CA LEU A 266 -29.12 -6.10 -23.50
C LEU A 266 -28.01 -6.41 -22.49
N PHE A 267 -27.17 -5.43 -22.16
CA PHE A 267 -26.06 -5.61 -21.23
C PHE A 267 -26.54 -5.80 -19.79
N ARG A 268 -27.60 -5.10 -19.35
CA ARG A 268 -28.25 -5.37 -18.04
C ARG A 268 -28.73 -6.82 -17.95
N ALA A 269 -29.33 -7.36 -19.02
CA ALA A 269 -29.75 -8.76 -19.08
C ALA A 269 -28.56 -9.75 -19.05
N LYS A 270 -27.50 -9.50 -19.84
CA LYS A 270 -26.27 -10.33 -19.83
C LYS A 270 -25.55 -10.27 -18.47
N GLN A 271 -25.46 -9.10 -17.83
CA GLN A 271 -24.86 -8.93 -16.50
C GLN A 271 -25.64 -9.68 -15.42
N ALA A 272 -26.98 -9.69 -15.47
CA ALA A 272 -27.81 -10.45 -14.55
C ALA A 272 -27.57 -11.96 -14.71
N ALA A 273 -27.59 -12.48 -15.95
CA ALA A 273 -27.30 -13.88 -16.23
C ALA A 273 -25.89 -14.29 -15.76
N LEU A 274 -24.87 -13.47 -16.03
CA LEU A 274 -23.50 -13.70 -15.56
C LEU A 274 -23.40 -13.68 -14.02
N ALA A 275 -24.16 -12.80 -13.33
CA ALA A 275 -24.20 -12.78 -11.88
C ALA A 275 -24.82 -14.08 -11.30
N ASP A 276 -25.90 -14.59 -11.93
CA ASP A 276 -26.53 -15.86 -11.56
C ASP A 276 -25.60 -17.07 -11.82
N GLU A 277 -24.87 -17.08 -12.94
CA GLU A 277 -23.88 -18.11 -13.27
C GLU A 277 -22.73 -18.16 -12.26
N ILE A 278 -22.17 -17.00 -11.91
CA ILE A 278 -21.12 -16.93 -10.88
C ILE A 278 -21.71 -17.36 -9.53
N ALA A 279 -22.95 -16.99 -9.22
CA ALA A 279 -23.62 -17.37 -7.97
C ALA A 279 -23.89 -18.87 -7.84
N ALA A 280 -24.12 -19.56 -8.96
CA ALA A 280 -24.30 -21.01 -9.00
C ALA A 280 -22.99 -21.81 -8.77
N LEU A 281 -21.82 -21.17 -8.73
CA LEU A 281 -20.55 -21.87 -8.51
C LEU A 281 -20.47 -22.43 -7.07
N PRO A 282 -20.11 -23.73 -6.88
CA PRO A 282 -20.16 -24.39 -5.57
C PRO A 282 -19.35 -23.74 -4.44
N ILE A 283 -18.42 -22.85 -4.78
CA ILE A 283 -17.56 -22.10 -3.84
C ILE A 283 -18.31 -21.02 -3.05
N PHE A 284 -19.54 -20.66 -3.43
CA PHE A 284 -20.33 -19.60 -2.79
C PHE A 284 -21.45 -20.11 -1.87
N ASN A 285 -21.53 -21.42 -1.62
CA ASN A 285 -22.62 -22.03 -0.83
C ASN A 285 -22.63 -21.65 0.68
N ASP A 286 -21.61 -20.96 1.20
CA ASP A 286 -21.63 -20.35 2.54
C ASP A 286 -20.68 -19.13 2.62
N PRO A 287 -21.15 -17.90 2.34
CA PRO A 287 -20.33 -16.68 2.44
C PRO A 287 -20.05 -16.22 3.88
N GLY A 288 -20.81 -16.70 4.87
CA GLY A 288 -20.71 -16.33 6.28
C GLY A 288 -21.05 -14.87 6.67
N ASP A 289 -21.10 -13.93 5.72
CA ASP A 289 -21.25 -12.48 5.96
C ASP A 289 -22.53 -11.85 5.39
N GLY A 290 -23.31 -12.60 4.61
CA GLY A 290 -24.56 -12.12 3.97
C GLY A 290 -24.35 -11.23 2.74
N ALA A 291 -23.11 -11.07 2.24
CA ALA A 291 -22.86 -10.40 0.97
C ALA A 291 -23.39 -11.26 -0.20
N THR A 292 -23.99 -10.63 -1.20
CA THR A 292 -24.53 -11.30 -2.40
C THR A 292 -23.62 -11.09 -3.61
N LEU A 293 -23.59 -12.05 -4.53
CA LEU A 293 -22.79 -11.93 -5.75
C LEU A 293 -23.24 -10.79 -6.68
N ALA A 294 -24.53 -10.44 -6.67
CA ALA A 294 -25.03 -9.26 -7.35
C ALA A 294 -24.33 -7.95 -6.90
N ALA A 295 -23.86 -7.89 -5.64
CA ALA A 295 -23.10 -6.74 -5.14
C ALA A 295 -21.69 -6.62 -5.75
N LEU A 296 -21.14 -7.69 -6.34
CA LEU A 296 -19.84 -7.64 -7.03
C LEU A 296 -19.89 -6.83 -8.33
N ARG A 297 -21.07 -6.63 -8.92
CA ARG A 297 -21.30 -5.85 -10.17
C ARG A 297 -20.36 -6.25 -11.33
N PRO A 298 -20.47 -7.50 -11.84
CA PRO A 298 -19.57 -8.01 -12.87
C PRO A 298 -19.60 -7.14 -14.14
N PHE A 299 -18.44 -6.94 -14.76
CA PHE A 299 -18.31 -6.22 -16.03
C PHE A 299 -18.03 -7.20 -17.19
N GLY A 300 -18.85 -7.14 -18.23
CA GLY A 300 -18.79 -8.07 -19.36
C GLY A 300 -17.82 -7.62 -20.44
N TRP A 301 -16.52 -7.70 -20.18
CA TRP A 301 -15.46 -7.18 -21.05
C TRP A 301 -15.63 -7.48 -22.54
N THR A 302 -15.96 -8.72 -22.90
CA THR A 302 -16.02 -9.19 -24.30
C THR A 302 -17.26 -8.75 -25.08
N TRP A 303 -18.30 -8.23 -24.42
CA TRP A 303 -19.48 -7.65 -25.09
C TRP A 303 -19.69 -6.15 -24.80
N GLU A 304 -19.37 -5.68 -23.60
CA GLU A 304 -19.43 -4.24 -23.28
C GLU A 304 -18.34 -3.44 -23.99
N PHE A 305 -17.17 -4.03 -24.26
CA PHE A 305 -16.10 -3.47 -25.12
C PHE A 305 -15.80 -4.38 -26.33
N ALA A 306 -16.84 -4.98 -26.92
CA ALA A 306 -16.76 -5.95 -28.02
C ALA A 306 -15.79 -5.56 -29.15
N GLU A 307 -15.82 -4.30 -29.59
CA GLU A 307 -14.99 -3.75 -30.68
C GLU A 307 -13.50 -3.71 -30.36
N VAL A 308 -13.14 -3.68 -29.07
CA VAL A 308 -11.76 -3.76 -28.58
C VAL A 308 -11.32 -5.22 -28.51
N PHE A 309 -12.15 -6.11 -27.98
CA PHE A 309 -11.81 -7.53 -27.86
C PHE A 309 -11.81 -8.27 -29.20
N ALA A 310 -12.57 -7.79 -30.20
CA ALA A 310 -12.47 -8.22 -31.59
C ALA A 310 -11.07 -7.95 -32.19
N LYS A 311 -10.38 -6.89 -31.73
CA LYS A 311 -8.98 -6.59 -32.09
C LYS A 311 -7.96 -7.25 -31.14
N GLY A 312 -8.43 -7.89 -30.07
CA GLY A 312 -7.64 -8.72 -29.16
C GLY A 312 -7.38 -8.12 -27.77
N GLY A 313 -7.72 -6.85 -27.54
CA GLY A 313 -7.49 -6.13 -26.27
C GLY A 313 -7.08 -4.67 -26.47
N PHE A 314 -6.54 -4.06 -25.43
CA PHE A 314 -6.07 -2.66 -25.41
C PHE A 314 -4.60 -2.54 -25.80
N GLY A 315 -4.20 -1.48 -26.51
CA GLY A 315 -2.79 -1.16 -26.77
C GLY A 315 -2.08 -0.60 -25.54
N THR A 316 -2.80 0.12 -24.68
CA THR A 316 -2.27 0.71 -23.45
C THR A 316 -3.27 0.60 -22.30
N VAL A 317 -2.77 0.31 -21.10
CA VAL A 317 -3.55 0.32 -19.86
C VAL A 317 -2.81 1.17 -18.84
N VAL A 318 -3.45 2.22 -18.33
CA VAL A 318 -2.89 3.15 -17.33
C VAL A 318 -3.83 3.30 -16.14
N GLY A 319 -3.37 3.83 -15.01
CA GLY A 319 -4.25 4.11 -13.87
C GLY A 319 -3.57 4.12 -12.51
N ASN A 320 -4.36 4.37 -11.48
CA ASN A 320 -4.01 4.17 -10.08
C ASN A 320 -5.03 3.22 -9.43
N PRO A 321 -4.79 1.89 -9.44
CA PRO A 321 -5.70 0.92 -8.84
C PRO A 321 -5.89 1.14 -7.33
N PRO A 322 -7.05 0.74 -6.75
CA PRO A 322 -7.31 0.86 -5.32
C PRO A 322 -6.40 -0.05 -4.49
N TYR A 323 -5.94 0.46 -3.34
CA TYR A 323 -5.12 -0.30 -2.38
C TYR A 323 -5.99 -0.78 -1.21
N VAL A 324 -6.36 -2.06 -1.23
CA VAL A 324 -7.29 -2.66 -0.24
C VAL A 324 -6.77 -4.03 0.17
N GLY A 325 -6.52 -4.21 1.46
CA GLY A 325 -5.95 -5.43 2.01
C GLY A 325 -6.97 -6.55 2.21
N PHE A 326 -6.51 -7.80 2.12
CA PHE A 326 -7.31 -9.04 2.26
C PHE A 326 -8.31 -9.08 3.44
N ASN A 327 -8.01 -8.40 4.55
CA ASN A 327 -8.90 -8.38 5.72
C ASN A 327 -10.23 -7.64 5.46
N ASP A 328 -10.24 -6.68 4.53
CA ASP A 328 -11.38 -5.81 4.25
C ASP A 328 -12.31 -6.39 3.16
N TYR A 329 -11.91 -7.48 2.48
CA TYR A 329 -12.76 -8.18 1.51
C TYR A 329 -13.91 -8.95 2.19
N SER A 330 -15.06 -9.05 1.53
CA SER A 330 -16.13 -10.01 1.85
C SER A 330 -15.70 -11.47 1.67
N GLY A 331 -16.48 -12.40 2.22
CA GLY A 331 -16.31 -13.84 1.98
C GLY A 331 -16.46 -14.20 0.50
N VAL A 332 -17.38 -13.52 -0.19
CA VAL A 332 -17.62 -13.67 -1.63
C VAL A 332 -16.40 -13.25 -2.45
N GLU A 333 -15.83 -12.06 -2.23
CA GLU A 333 -14.63 -11.59 -2.95
C GLU A 333 -13.44 -12.55 -2.73
N LYS A 334 -13.25 -13.03 -1.50
CA LYS A 334 -12.20 -14.02 -1.18
C LYS A 334 -12.37 -15.31 -1.98
N ALA A 335 -13.59 -15.85 -2.07
CA ALA A 335 -13.88 -17.04 -2.87
C ALA A 335 -13.68 -16.78 -4.37
N TYR A 336 -14.13 -15.64 -4.89
CA TYR A 336 -13.94 -15.25 -6.28
C TYR A 336 -12.46 -15.14 -6.65
N PHE A 337 -11.66 -14.37 -5.89
CA PHE A 337 -10.23 -14.20 -6.18
C PHE A 337 -9.44 -15.51 -6.03
N ALA A 338 -9.81 -16.38 -5.08
CA ALA A 338 -9.21 -17.71 -4.94
C ALA A 338 -9.43 -18.60 -6.18
N ARG A 339 -10.59 -18.45 -6.84
CA ARG A 339 -10.99 -19.26 -8.01
C ARG A 339 -10.43 -18.72 -9.31
N PHE A 340 -10.51 -17.41 -9.54
CA PHE A 340 -10.25 -16.77 -10.83
C PHE A 340 -8.86 -16.12 -10.94
N PHE A 341 -8.15 -15.94 -9.81
CA PHE A 341 -6.78 -15.44 -9.79
C PHE A 341 -5.80 -16.36 -9.00
N PRO A 342 -5.87 -17.69 -9.12
CA PRO A 342 -5.21 -18.63 -8.20
C PRO A 342 -3.67 -18.49 -8.19
N GLU A 343 -3.05 -18.09 -9.30
CA GLU A 343 -1.60 -17.88 -9.42
C GLU A 343 -1.07 -16.66 -8.64
N VAL A 344 -1.94 -15.71 -8.27
CA VAL A 344 -1.56 -14.50 -7.51
C VAL A 344 -2.27 -14.36 -6.15
N TYR A 345 -3.33 -15.15 -5.94
CA TYR A 345 -4.12 -15.17 -4.71
C TYR A 345 -3.33 -15.64 -3.49
N ASN A 346 -3.52 -14.95 -2.36
CA ASN A 346 -3.08 -15.40 -1.04
C ASN A 346 -3.84 -14.67 0.07
N LEU A 347 -3.85 -15.22 1.29
CA LEU A 347 -4.55 -14.68 2.47
C LEU A 347 -4.01 -13.34 3.02
N LYS A 348 -3.16 -12.64 2.26
CA LYS A 348 -2.57 -11.33 2.57
C LYS A 348 -2.47 -10.43 1.33
N SER A 349 -3.11 -10.79 0.22
CA SER A 349 -3.08 -10.00 -1.02
C SER A 349 -3.60 -8.58 -0.82
N ASP A 350 -3.09 -7.65 -1.62
CA ASP A 350 -3.74 -6.36 -1.87
C ASP A 350 -4.59 -6.47 -3.15
N LEU A 351 -5.67 -5.70 -3.24
CA LEU A 351 -6.59 -5.65 -4.39
C LEU A 351 -5.85 -5.22 -5.65
N LEU A 352 -4.85 -4.33 -5.47
CA LEU A 352 -3.83 -3.95 -6.45
C LEU A 352 -3.21 -5.15 -7.19
N TYR A 353 -3.04 -6.31 -6.55
CA TYR A 353 -2.34 -7.46 -7.16
C TYR A 353 -3.19 -8.07 -8.28
N TYR A 354 -4.51 -8.10 -8.09
CA TYR A 354 -5.46 -8.55 -9.09
C TYR A 354 -5.62 -7.51 -10.20
N PHE A 355 -5.55 -6.21 -9.87
CA PHE A 355 -5.54 -5.14 -10.88
C PHE A 355 -4.30 -5.17 -11.77
N ILE A 356 -3.09 -5.35 -11.20
CA ILE A 356 -1.86 -5.50 -11.99
C ILE A 356 -2.00 -6.67 -12.97
N ARG A 357 -2.48 -7.83 -12.50
CA ARG A 357 -2.73 -8.98 -13.37
C ARG A 357 -3.78 -8.69 -14.45
N ARG A 358 -4.96 -8.20 -14.06
CA ARG A 358 -6.05 -7.91 -15.00
C ARG A 358 -5.65 -6.85 -16.02
N GLY A 359 -4.92 -5.80 -15.63
CA GLY A 359 -4.39 -4.79 -16.54
C GLY A 359 -3.50 -5.39 -17.62
N VAL A 360 -2.67 -6.38 -17.29
CA VAL A 360 -1.85 -7.12 -18.27
C VAL A 360 -2.70 -8.09 -19.11
N GLU A 361 -3.68 -8.77 -18.52
CA GLU A 361 -4.62 -9.67 -19.24
C GLU A 361 -5.46 -8.95 -20.31
N LEU A 362 -5.74 -7.65 -20.10
CA LEU A 362 -6.51 -6.78 -20.99
C LEU A 362 -5.71 -6.22 -22.18
N LEU A 363 -4.37 -6.28 -22.14
CA LEU A 363 -3.51 -5.74 -23.22
C LEU A 363 -3.45 -6.67 -24.45
N VAL A 364 -3.29 -6.12 -25.65
CA VAL A 364 -2.79 -6.90 -26.80
C VAL A 364 -1.35 -7.36 -26.55
N PRO A 365 -0.84 -8.42 -27.23
CA PRO A 365 0.57 -8.77 -27.19
C PRO A 365 1.46 -7.57 -27.57
N GLY A 366 2.46 -7.26 -26.74
CA GLY A 366 3.32 -6.07 -26.89
C GLY A 366 2.69 -4.74 -26.46
N GLY A 367 1.41 -4.71 -26.10
CA GLY A 367 0.74 -3.57 -25.46
C GLY A 367 1.35 -3.26 -24.09
N ARG A 368 1.18 -2.02 -23.60
CA ARG A 368 1.91 -1.46 -22.45
C ARG A 368 1.02 -1.11 -21.25
N LEU A 369 1.46 -1.52 -20.06
CA LEU A 369 0.93 -1.12 -18.76
C LEU A 369 1.71 0.09 -18.22
N GLY A 370 1.04 1.03 -17.56
CA GLY A 370 1.64 2.07 -16.74
C GLY A 370 0.79 2.38 -15.49
N PHE A 371 1.14 1.77 -14.36
CA PHE A 371 0.37 1.90 -13.11
C PHE A 371 1.13 2.62 -12.00
N VAL A 372 0.39 3.43 -11.25
CA VAL A 372 0.76 3.78 -9.87
C VAL A 372 0.49 2.55 -8.99
N THR A 373 1.47 2.13 -8.19
CA THR A 373 1.35 0.97 -7.31
C THR A 373 1.90 1.29 -5.93
N SER A 374 1.47 0.57 -4.89
CA SER A 374 2.14 0.63 -3.59
C SER A 374 3.47 -0.13 -3.63
N ARG A 375 4.48 0.32 -2.88
CA ARG A 375 5.79 -0.34 -2.80
C ARG A 375 5.70 -1.81 -2.33
N PHE A 376 4.67 -2.18 -1.58
CA PHE A 376 4.57 -3.46 -0.89
C PHE A 376 4.65 -4.69 -1.80
N TRP A 377 4.20 -4.65 -3.06
CA TRP A 377 4.24 -5.84 -3.93
C TRP A 377 5.67 -6.28 -4.29
N LYS A 378 6.63 -5.35 -4.38
CA LYS A 378 8.04 -5.70 -4.62
C LYS A 378 8.75 -6.22 -3.36
N GLU A 379 8.24 -5.92 -2.16
CA GLU A 379 8.94 -6.14 -0.88
C GLU A 379 8.33 -7.24 -0.01
N ALA A 380 7.03 -7.46 -0.12
CA ALA A 380 6.32 -8.45 0.68
C ALA A 380 6.69 -9.88 0.26
N ALA A 381 7.04 -10.73 1.21
CA ALA A 381 7.28 -12.15 0.97
C ALA A 381 6.03 -12.86 0.38
N PHE A 382 4.83 -12.46 0.81
CA PHE A 382 3.57 -13.02 0.31
C PHE A 382 3.19 -12.57 -1.11
N ALA A 383 3.82 -11.52 -1.65
CA ALA A 383 3.66 -11.09 -3.04
C ALA A 383 4.55 -11.86 -4.04
N ALA A 384 5.26 -12.90 -3.57
CA ALA A 384 6.08 -13.75 -4.43
C ALA A 384 5.34 -14.40 -5.62
N PRO A 385 4.07 -14.83 -5.51
CA PRO A 385 3.34 -15.37 -6.66
C PRO A 385 3.08 -14.32 -7.75
N LEU A 386 2.68 -13.09 -7.37
CA LEU A 386 2.54 -11.96 -8.30
C LEU A 386 3.86 -11.63 -9.01
N ARG A 387 4.98 -11.55 -8.28
CA ARG A 387 6.29 -11.29 -8.90
C ARG A 387 6.71 -12.40 -9.85
N ALA A 388 6.45 -13.66 -9.52
CA ALA A 388 6.73 -14.80 -10.40
C ALA A 388 5.90 -14.74 -11.68
N TRP A 389 4.61 -14.43 -11.56
CA TRP A 389 3.69 -14.28 -12.69
C TRP A 389 4.10 -13.10 -13.60
N LEU A 390 4.39 -11.93 -13.02
CA LEU A 390 4.86 -10.76 -13.78
C LEU A 390 6.13 -11.05 -14.60
N LEU A 391 7.12 -11.74 -14.01
CA LEU A 391 8.36 -12.08 -14.71
C LEU A 391 8.17 -13.09 -15.85
N ALA A 392 7.11 -13.91 -15.80
CA ALA A 392 6.79 -14.89 -16.84
C ALA A 392 5.99 -14.27 -17.99
N GLU A 393 4.95 -13.48 -17.68
CA GLU A 393 4.00 -12.95 -18.66
C GLU A 393 4.41 -11.58 -19.26
N THR A 394 5.39 -10.89 -18.67
CA THR A 394 5.73 -9.51 -19.06
C THR A 394 7.21 -9.22 -19.26
N THR A 395 7.47 -8.22 -20.10
CA THR A 395 8.73 -7.51 -20.22
C THR A 395 8.61 -6.28 -19.33
N LEU A 396 9.26 -6.27 -18.18
CA LEU A 396 9.28 -5.10 -17.30
C LEU A 396 10.09 -4.00 -18.01
N LEU A 397 9.46 -2.87 -18.31
CA LEU A 397 10.13 -1.77 -19.03
C LEU A 397 10.86 -0.88 -18.02
N GLU A 398 10.14 -0.49 -16.97
CA GLU A 398 10.60 0.50 -16.00
C GLU A 398 9.91 0.28 -14.65
N LEU A 399 10.69 0.50 -13.59
CA LEU A 399 10.23 0.58 -12.20
C LEU A 399 10.79 1.86 -11.60
N GLU A 400 9.94 2.72 -11.05
CA GLU A 400 10.37 3.94 -10.35
C GLU A 400 9.83 3.93 -8.92
N ASP A 401 10.71 3.86 -7.92
CA ASP A 401 10.35 4.03 -6.51
C ASP A 401 10.46 5.52 -6.17
N LEU A 402 9.32 6.16 -5.87
CA LEU A 402 9.27 7.61 -5.63
C LEU A 402 9.82 8.02 -4.24
N GLY A 403 10.35 7.06 -3.48
CA GLY A 403 10.93 7.32 -2.17
C GLY A 403 9.87 7.49 -1.07
N ASP A 404 10.34 7.99 0.07
CA ASP A 404 9.58 8.03 1.33
C ASP A 404 8.93 9.42 1.57
N GLU A 405 8.95 10.28 0.55
CA GLU A 405 8.24 11.56 0.54
C GLU A 405 6.74 11.35 0.26
N GLN A 406 5.88 12.15 0.90
CA GLN A 406 4.43 12.06 0.72
C GLN A 406 3.97 12.67 -0.61
N HIS A 407 4.01 11.88 -1.69
CA HIS A 407 3.50 12.26 -3.01
C HIS A 407 1.96 12.41 -3.07
N PHE A 408 1.26 11.91 -2.05
CA PHE A 408 -0.18 12.04 -1.89
C PHE A 408 -0.51 12.71 -0.55
N SER A 409 -1.23 13.83 -0.59
CA SER A 409 -1.46 14.74 0.55
C SER A 409 -2.22 14.15 1.74
N GLU A 410 -2.78 12.95 1.61
CA GLU A 410 -3.63 12.30 2.62
C GLU A 410 -3.24 10.83 2.91
N ALA A 411 -2.15 10.31 2.34
CA ALA A 411 -1.82 8.90 2.37
C ALA A 411 -0.35 8.61 2.72
N GLU A 412 -0.12 7.92 3.85
CA GLU A 412 1.16 7.30 4.20
C GLU A 412 1.38 6.01 3.38
N VAL A 413 1.40 6.11 2.05
CA VAL A 413 1.66 4.97 1.16
C VAL A 413 2.85 5.27 0.27
N ASP A 414 3.90 4.49 0.48
CA ASP A 414 5.09 4.44 -0.38
C ASP A 414 4.72 4.05 -1.82
N VAL A 415 5.13 4.86 -2.79
CA VAL A 415 4.69 4.74 -4.19
C VAL A 415 5.77 4.13 -5.06
N CYS A 416 5.39 3.19 -5.92
CA CYS A 416 6.20 2.67 -7.01
C CYS A 416 5.43 2.73 -8.33
N LEU A 417 6.03 3.24 -9.39
CA LEU A 417 5.45 3.20 -10.74
C LEU A 417 5.91 1.92 -11.44
N LEU A 418 4.95 1.21 -12.05
CA LEU A 418 5.16 -0.05 -12.76
C LEU A 418 4.86 0.14 -14.24
N PHE A 419 5.87 -0.07 -15.09
CA PHE A 419 5.72 -0.12 -16.54
C PHE A 419 6.13 -1.48 -17.08
N ALA A 420 5.27 -2.11 -17.88
CA ALA A 420 5.49 -3.45 -18.42
C ALA A 420 4.85 -3.60 -19.80
N ALA A 421 5.38 -4.46 -20.66
CA ALA A 421 4.73 -4.87 -21.91
C ALA A 421 4.24 -6.31 -21.81
N ARG A 422 3.05 -6.61 -22.36
CA ARG A 422 2.44 -7.96 -22.39
C ARG A 422 3.15 -8.87 -23.42
N GLN A 423 4.33 -9.34 -23.06
CA GLN A 423 5.10 -10.35 -23.79
C GLN A 423 6.23 -10.86 -22.88
N PRO A 424 6.66 -12.13 -22.97
CA PRO A 424 7.85 -12.60 -22.25
C PRO A 424 9.09 -11.75 -22.56
N ALA A 425 9.94 -11.51 -21.57
CA ALA A 425 11.15 -10.71 -21.73
C ALA A 425 12.11 -11.33 -22.77
N PRO A 426 12.61 -10.54 -23.74
CA PRO A 426 13.68 -10.99 -24.64
C PRO A 426 14.95 -11.40 -23.88
N ALA A 427 15.77 -12.25 -24.49
CA ALA A 427 17.05 -12.65 -23.90
C ALA A 427 17.95 -11.43 -23.63
N ARG A 428 18.50 -11.32 -22.41
CA ARG A 428 19.30 -10.18 -21.91
C ARG A 428 18.56 -8.84 -21.85
N HIS A 429 17.22 -8.88 -21.78
CA HIS A 429 16.43 -7.68 -21.55
C HIS A 429 16.73 -7.08 -20.17
N ALA A 430 16.84 -5.76 -20.11
CA ALA A 430 17.04 -5.04 -18.85
C ALA A 430 15.98 -3.95 -18.68
N LEU A 431 15.28 -3.98 -17.55
CA LEU A 431 14.41 -2.90 -17.12
C LEU A 431 15.23 -1.72 -16.61
N VAL A 432 14.67 -0.51 -16.63
CA VAL A 432 15.26 0.63 -15.94
C VAL A 432 14.65 0.73 -14.53
N PHE A 433 15.47 0.62 -13.49
CA PHE A 433 15.07 0.94 -12.12
C PHE A 433 15.50 2.36 -11.77
N ARG A 434 14.59 3.15 -11.19
CA ARG A 434 14.85 4.50 -10.66
C ARG A 434 14.46 4.61 -9.20
N PHE A 435 15.28 5.31 -8.43
CA PHE A 435 15.05 5.63 -7.01
C PHE A 435 15.97 6.78 -6.61
N ASP A 436 15.48 7.74 -5.82
CA ASP A 436 16.28 8.86 -5.25
C ASP A 436 17.16 9.60 -6.30
N GLY A 437 16.57 9.92 -7.45
CA GLY A 437 17.25 10.55 -8.59
C GLY A 437 18.28 9.66 -9.32
N GLN A 438 18.57 8.46 -8.82
CA GLN A 438 19.44 7.48 -9.48
C GLN A 438 18.65 6.66 -10.52
N SER A 439 19.39 6.09 -11.48
CA SER A 439 18.85 5.22 -12.51
C SER A 439 19.84 4.10 -12.84
N GLU A 440 19.38 2.85 -12.86
CA GLU A 440 20.18 1.68 -13.19
C GLU A 440 19.44 0.76 -14.18
N LYS A 441 20.19 0.11 -15.09
CA LYS A 441 19.66 -0.97 -15.94
C LYS A 441 19.84 -2.31 -15.24
N ILE A 442 18.74 -2.96 -14.89
CA ILE A 442 18.72 -4.24 -14.18
C ILE A 442 18.32 -5.34 -15.19
N PRO A 443 19.17 -6.34 -15.47
CA PRO A 443 18.78 -7.47 -16.32
C PRO A 443 17.61 -8.23 -15.67
N GLN A 444 16.50 -8.43 -16.38
CA GLN A 444 15.28 -9.01 -15.81
C GLN A 444 15.51 -10.45 -15.34
N GLU A 445 16.46 -11.17 -15.93
CA GLU A 445 16.89 -12.51 -15.49
C GLU A 445 17.52 -12.55 -14.09
N THR A 446 17.91 -11.40 -13.53
CA THR A 446 18.41 -11.31 -12.14
C THR A 446 17.29 -11.14 -11.11
N LEU A 447 16.07 -10.78 -11.55
CA LEU A 447 14.91 -10.68 -10.67
C LEU A 447 14.36 -12.07 -10.34
N SER A 448 13.93 -12.25 -9.09
CA SER A 448 13.33 -13.51 -8.62
C SER A 448 11.92 -13.28 -8.13
N GLY A 449 10.96 -14.11 -8.52
CA GLY A 449 9.63 -14.08 -7.91
C GLY A 449 9.70 -14.35 -6.40
N LYS A 450 10.54 -15.29 -5.98
CA LYS A 450 10.64 -15.77 -4.60
C LYS A 450 11.25 -14.76 -3.63
N VAL A 451 12.25 -13.99 -4.09
CA VAL A 451 12.99 -13.04 -3.26
C VAL A 451 12.40 -11.63 -3.41
N PRO A 452 12.16 -10.88 -2.32
CA PRO A 452 11.83 -9.46 -2.38
C PRO A 452 12.88 -8.63 -3.15
N TRP A 453 12.43 -7.63 -3.91
CA TRP A 453 13.31 -6.74 -4.69
C TRP A 453 13.73 -5.49 -3.90
N THR A 454 13.83 -5.59 -2.57
CA THR A 454 14.29 -4.48 -1.70
C THR A 454 15.70 -4.03 -2.04
N TRP A 455 16.53 -4.94 -2.56
CA TRP A 455 17.90 -4.67 -2.99
C TRP A 455 18.01 -3.70 -4.17
N LEU A 456 16.91 -3.42 -4.91
CA LEU A 456 16.91 -2.41 -5.97
C LEU A 456 17.22 -1.00 -5.43
N ARG A 457 16.85 -0.70 -4.17
CA ARG A 457 17.21 0.57 -3.50
C ARG A 457 18.68 0.64 -3.05
N GLN A 458 19.47 -0.41 -3.24
CA GLN A 458 20.90 -0.46 -2.87
C GLN A 458 21.77 -0.10 -4.08
N LEU A 459 22.75 0.78 -3.91
CA LEU A 459 23.69 1.15 -4.97
C LEU A 459 24.62 -0.02 -5.35
N PRO A 460 25.20 -0.05 -6.57
CA PRO A 460 26.13 -1.10 -6.98
C PRO A 460 27.29 -1.34 -6.00
N ALA A 461 27.86 -0.27 -5.43
CA ALA A 461 28.93 -0.37 -4.44
C ALA A 461 28.46 -0.98 -3.10
N GLU A 462 27.22 -0.70 -2.68
CA GLU A 462 26.62 -1.29 -1.49
C GLU A 462 26.37 -2.79 -1.69
N ARG A 463 25.85 -3.18 -2.87
CA ARG A 463 25.60 -4.59 -3.19
C ARG A 463 26.87 -5.42 -3.25
N LEU A 464 27.97 -4.86 -3.78
CA LEU A 464 29.29 -5.49 -3.75
C LEU A 464 29.79 -5.68 -2.31
N LEU A 465 29.74 -4.63 -1.49
CA LEU A 465 30.16 -4.70 -0.08
C LEU A 465 29.29 -5.69 0.73
N LEU A 466 27.98 -5.72 0.51
CA LEU A 466 27.07 -6.68 1.14
C LEU A 466 27.36 -8.13 0.70
N ALA A 467 27.77 -8.36 -0.54
CA ALA A 467 28.21 -9.67 -1.01
C ALA A 467 29.52 -10.12 -0.36
N GLU A 468 30.53 -9.24 -0.27
CA GLU A 468 31.78 -9.50 0.47
C GLU A 468 31.53 -9.80 1.95
N ILE A 469 30.63 -9.04 2.59
CA ILE A 469 30.21 -9.29 3.97
C ILE A 469 29.57 -10.68 4.09
N ALA A 470 28.65 -11.04 3.17
CA ALA A 470 27.98 -12.33 3.20
C ALA A 470 28.95 -13.51 2.96
N GLU A 471 29.92 -13.37 2.05
CA GLU A 471 30.92 -14.40 1.78
C GLU A 471 31.80 -14.67 3.01
N ARG A 472 32.18 -13.62 3.76
CA ARG A 472 33.05 -13.71 4.95
C ARG A 472 32.31 -14.09 6.26
N SER A 473 30.98 -14.27 6.23
CA SER A 473 30.15 -14.36 7.45
C SER A 473 29.10 -15.50 7.43
N VAL A 474 28.46 -15.75 8.57
CA VAL A 474 27.33 -16.69 8.73
C VAL A 474 26.16 -15.97 9.40
N PRO A 475 24.89 -16.19 9.00
CA PRO A 475 23.71 -15.62 9.66
C PRO A 475 23.59 -16.01 11.14
N LEU A 476 23.19 -15.08 12.01
CA LEU A 476 22.93 -15.34 13.43
C LEU A 476 21.87 -16.41 13.64
N GLY A 477 20.89 -16.53 12.73
CA GLY A 477 19.87 -17.59 12.80
C GLY A 477 20.41 -19.02 12.69
N ASP A 478 21.61 -19.20 12.12
CA ASP A 478 22.29 -20.48 11.98
C ASP A 478 23.29 -20.74 13.13
N LEU A 479 23.62 -19.68 13.90
CA LEU A 479 24.61 -19.69 14.98
C LEU A 479 23.99 -19.61 16.39
N ALA A 480 22.79 -19.06 16.51
CA ALA A 480 22.21 -18.64 17.78
C ALA A 480 20.68 -18.66 17.78
N VAL A 481 20.10 -18.94 18.95
CA VAL A 481 18.65 -18.96 19.14
C VAL A 481 18.17 -17.55 19.47
N CYS A 482 17.51 -16.89 18.51
CA CYS A 482 16.92 -15.57 18.72
C CYS A 482 15.45 -15.66 19.19
N ARG A 483 15.10 -15.06 20.33
CA ARG A 483 13.75 -15.14 20.95
C ARG A 483 13.22 -13.78 21.44
N THR A 484 11.92 -13.55 21.32
CA THR A 484 11.22 -12.40 21.92
C THR A 484 10.76 -12.69 23.34
N GLY A 485 10.67 -11.66 24.18
CA GLY A 485 10.16 -11.76 25.54
C GLY A 485 8.65 -12.05 25.64
N VAL A 486 8.11 -11.92 26.84
CA VAL A 486 6.69 -12.22 27.13
C VAL A 486 5.75 -11.19 26.47
N GLN A 487 4.55 -11.62 26.09
CA GLN A 487 3.46 -10.69 25.82
C GLN A 487 2.53 -10.67 27.04
N THR A 488 2.51 -9.56 27.78
CA THR A 488 1.64 -9.41 28.96
C THR A 488 0.18 -9.15 28.55
N GLY A 489 -0.02 -8.45 27.44
CA GLY A 489 -1.30 -7.88 27.03
C GLY A 489 -1.75 -6.65 27.83
N LEU A 490 -1.01 -6.26 28.88
CA LEU A 490 -1.24 -5.07 29.70
C LEU A 490 0.05 -4.71 30.48
N ASP A 491 1.07 -4.20 29.78
CA ASP A 491 2.42 -4.03 30.35
C ASP A 491 2.42 -3.22 31.66
N ARG A 492 1.59 -2.18 31.78
CA ARG A 492 1.47 -1.33 32.98
C ARG A 492 1.02 -2.02 34.28
N VAL A 493 0.56 -3.28 34.21
CA VAL A 493 0.15 -4.08 35.38
C VAL A 493 1.18 -5.16 35.69
N PHE A 494 1.89 -5.68 34.67
CA PHE A 494 2.86 -6.75 34.88
C PHE A 494 4.30 -6.25 35.02
N PHE A 495 4.66 -5.12 34.41
CA PHE A 495 5.92 -4.42 34.65
C PHE A 495 5.68 -3.32 35.68
N VAL A 496 6.29 -3.46 36.84
CA VAL A 496 6.07 -2.62 38.01
C VAL A 496 7.38 -2.04 38.55
N ASP A 497 7.28 -0.92 39.26
CA ASP A 497 8.40 -0.32 39.96
C ASP A 497 8.78 -1.11 41.23
N SER A 498 9.94 -0.78 41.81
CA SER A 498 10.41 -1.40 43.04
C SER A 498 9.44 -1.20 44.21
N VAL A 499 8.79 -0.03 44.34
CA VAL A 499 7.85 0.26 45.45
C VAL A 499 6.67 -0.72 45.42
N THR A 500 6.11 -0.95 44.23
CA THR A 500 5.04 -1.93 44.02
C THR A 500 5.57 -3.34 44.24
N ALA A 501 6.72 -3.69 43.65
CA ALA A 501 7.33 -5.02 43.76
C ALA A 501 7.53 -5.47 45.21
N HIS A 502 8.03 -4.60 46.10
CA HIS A 502 8.24 -4.93 47.52
C HIS A 502 6.94 -5.23 48.30
N ALA A 503 5.76 -4.90 47.74
CA ALA A 503 4.46 -5.20 48.33
C ALA A 503 3.80 -6.49 47.75
N LEU A 504 4.47 -7.19 46.83
CA LEU A 504 3.99 -8.42 46.19
C LEU A 504 4.79 -9.65 46.66
N ASP A 505 4.37 -10.85 46.25
CA ASP A 505 5.01 -12.10 46.70
C ASP A 505 6.31 -12.35 45.89
N PRO A 506 7.51 -12.34 46.51
CA PRO A 506 8.78 -12.28 45.77
C PRO A 506 9.03 -13.44 44.80
N ALA A 507 8.42 -14.60 45.04
CA ALA A 507 8.55 -15.79 44.20
C ALA A 507 7.96 -15.62 42.78
N LEU A 508 7.06 -14.65 42.58
CA LEU A 508 6.49 -14.30 41.27
C LEU A 508 7.15 -13.07 40.64
N LEU A 509 8.20 -12.51 41.24
CA LEU A 509 8.88 -11.32 40.76
C LEU A 509 10.21 -11.67 40.11
N LYS A 510 10.45 -11.11 38.93
CA LYS A 510 11.71 -11.27 38.19
C LYS A 510 12.28 -9.89 37.83
N PRO A 511 13.59 -9.62 38.06
CA PRO A 511 14.23 -8.40 37.59
C PRO A 511 14.05 -8.25 36.08
N ALA A 512 13.63 -7.07 35.63
CA ALA A 512 13.18 -6.86 34.25
C ALA A 512 13.76 -5.62 33.58
N ILE A 513 13.88 -5.69 32.25
CA ILE A 513 14.33 -4.60 31.38
C ILE A 513 13.37 -4.40 30.20
N LYS A 514 13.39 -3.20 29.63
CA LYS A 514 12.59 -2.77 28.47
C LYS A 514 13.49 -2.19 27.39
N ASN A 515 12.89 -1.86 26.25
CA ASN A 515 13.58 -1.25 25.10
C ASN A 515 14.43 -0.01 25.48
N GLY A 516 14.01 0.77 26.48
CA GLY A 516 14.70 2.00 26.90
C GLY A 516 15.88 1.79 27.85
N ASP A 517 16.12 0.56 28.30
CA ASP A 517 17.18 0.21 29.27
C ASP A 517 18.43 -0.35 28.56
N ILE A 518 18.38 -0.56 27.24
CA ILE A 518 19.46 -1.14 26.46
C ILE A 518 20.13 -0.06 25.61
N SER A 519 21.45 0.06 25.75
CA SER A 519 22.33 0.91 24.95
C SER A 519 23.46 0.07 24.34
N PRO A 520 24.17 0.54 23.31
CA PRO A 520 25.28 -0.22 22.72
C PRO A 520 26.31 -0.62 23.79
N GLY A 521 26.48 -1.92 23.98
CA GLY A 521 27.39 -2.52 24.96
C GLY A 521 26.96 -2.47 26.43
N ARG A 522 25.78 -1.93 26.78
CA ARG A 522 25.39 -1.67 28.18
C ARG A 522 23.89 -1.82 28.46
N ILE A 523 23.57 -2.34 29.64
CA ILE A 523 22.22 -2.40 30.20
C ILE A 523 22.15 -1.43 31.39
N GLU A 524 21.15 -0.56 31.40
CA GLU A 524 20.78 0.33 32.51
C GLU A 524 19.54 -0.24 33.22
N TRP A 525 19.72 -1.14 34.19
CA TRP A 525 18.57 -1.59 34.98
C TRP A 525 18.08 -0.46 35.89
N ARG A 526 16.77 -0.18 35.85
CA ARG A 526 16.11 0.92 36.57
C ARG A 526 15.15 0.41 37.65
N ASP A 527 15.59 -0.61 38.39
CA ASP A 527 14.82 -1.30 39.44
C ASP A 527 13.39 -1.72 39.04
N GLN A 528 13.20 -2.08 37.76
CA GLN A 528 11.92 -2.57 37.25
C GLN A 528 11.80 -4.08 37.40
N TRP A 529 10.59 -4.53 37.71
CA TRP A 529 10.25 -5.93 37.98
C TRP A 529 9.11 -6.40 37.10
N LEU A 530 9.17 -7.65 36.66
CA LEU A 530 8.08 -8.36 35.99
C LEU A 530 7.38 -9.27 37.00
N ILE A 531 6.06 -9.13 37.12
CA ILE A 531 5.18 -10.14 37.71
C ILE A 531 5.06 -11.29 36.69
N TYR A 532 5.65 -12.44 37.01
CA TYR A 532 5.76 -13.60 36.13
C TYR A 532 5.06 -14.82 36.77
N PRO A 533 3.73 -14.96 36.61
CA PRO A 533 3.03 -16.19 36.96
C PRO A 533 3.27 -17.25 35.85
N PRO A 534 3.84 -18.43 36.16
CA PRO A 534 3.96 -19.50 35.17
C PRO A 534 2.58 -20.04 34.75
N PRO A 535 2.47 -20.68 33.56
CA PRO A 535 1.21 -21.26 33.10
C PRO A 535 0.65 -22.29 34.09
N GLY A 536 -0.64 -22.23 34.40
CA GLY A 536 -1.29 -23.18 35.32
C GLY A 536 -0.88 -23.07 36.80
N LEU A 537 -0.24 -21.96 37.21
CA LEU A 537 0.03 -21.66 38.62
C LEU A 537 -1.27 -21.65 39.45
N ASP A 538 -1.29 -22.31 40.61
CA ASP A 538 -2.27 -22.02 41.67
C ASP A 538 -1.89 -20.69 42.35
N PRO A 539 -2.73 -19.63 42.27
CA PRO A 539 -2.43 -18.34 42.86
C PRO A 539 -2.66 -18.29 44.38
N ALA A 540 -3.28 -19.31 45.00
CA ALA A 540 -3.62 -19.29 46.43
C ALA A 540 -2.42 -19.07 47.39
N PRO A 541 -1.20 -19.60 47.13
CA PRO A 541 -0.01 -19.32 47.94
C PRO A 541 0.57 -17.90 47.76
N TYR A 542 0.02 -17.08 46.85
CA TYR A 542 0.54 -15.76 46.48
C TYR A 542 -0.53 -14.67 46.69
N PRO A 543 -0.99 -14.47 47.95
CA PRO A 543 -2.15 -13.65 48.24
C PRO A 543 -1.93 -12.16 47.93
N SER A 544 -0.71 -11.65 48.05
CA SER A 544 -0.38 -10.23 47.85
C SER A 544 -0.43 -9.87 46.36
N THR A 545 0.14 -10.74 45.52
CA THR A 545 0.16 -10.65 44.06
C THR A 545 -1.22 -10.87 43.48
N LEU A 546 -1.97 -11.87 43.99
CA LEU A 546 -3.35 -12.08 43.58
C LEU A 546 -4.23 -10.87 43.93
N ALA A 547 -4.13 -10.34 45.15
CA ALA A 547 -4.88 -9.15 45.57
C ALA A 547 -4.49 -7.87 44.79
N TYR A 548 -3.26 -7.78 44.28
CA TYR A 548 -2.86 -6.73 43.34
C TYR A 548 -3.52 -6.92 41.97
N LEU A 549 -3.39 -8.11 41.36
CA LEU A 549 -3.96 -8.39 40.03
C LEU A 549 -5.50 -8.30 40.03
N GLU A 550 -6.16 -8.67 41.14
CA GLU A 550 -7.61 -8.57 41.32
C GLU A 550 -8.12 -7.13 41.15
N LYS A 551 -7.37 -6.12 41.64
CA LYS A 551 -7.71 -4.69 41.45
C LYS A 551 -7.71 -4.28 39.97
N HIS A 552 -6.94 -5.00 39.14
CA HIS A 552 -6.83 -4.77 37.70
C HIS A 552 -7.67 -5.75 36.85
N ARG A 553 -8.44 -6.66 37.48
CA ARG A 553 -9.29 -7.65 36.80
C ARG A 553 -10.12 -7.05 35.65
N PRO A 554 -10.85 -5.92 35.80
CA PRO A 554 -11.70 -5.38 34.73
C PRO A 554 -10.95 -5.00 33.45
N GLU A 555 -9.64 -4.78 33.54
CA GLU A 555 -8.75 -4.52 32.40
C GLU A 555 -8.11 -5.81 31.88
N LEU A 556 -7.67 -6.68 32.79
CA LEU A 556 -7.06 -7.97 32.48
C LEU A 556 -8.02 -8.91 31.73
N GLU A 557 -9.32 -8.88 32.06
CA GLU A 557 -10.38 -9.62 31.39
C GLU A 557 -10.75 -9.05 29.99
N ARG A 558 -10.21 -7.89 29.60
CA ARG A 558 -10.38 -7.33 28.25
C ARG A 558 -9.23 -7.70 27.31
N ARG A 559 -8.22 -8.44 27.78
CA ARG A 559 -7.07 -8.88 26.97
C ARG A 559 -7.48 -10.02 26.04
N ARG A 560 -6.91 -10.06 24.83
CA ARG A 560 -7.24 -11.05 23.78
C ARG A 560 -7.18 -12.53 24.21
N ARG A 561 -6.30 -12.91 25.15
CA ARG A 561 -6.19 -14.31 25.62
C ARG A 561 -7.32 -14.69 26.59
N TYR A 562 -7.95 -13.71 27.24
CA TYR A 562 -9.03 -13.99 28.18
C TYR A 562 -10.30 -14.40 27.42
N SER A 563 -10.69 -15.66 27.61
CA SER A 563 -11.82 -16.30 26.93
C SER A 563 -12.64 -17.16 27.89
N LYS A 564 -12.56 -16.89 29.20
CA LYS A 564 -12.99 -17.75 30.32
C LYS A 564 -12.26 -19.11 30.43
N LEU A 565 -11.55 -19.55 29.39
CA LEU A 565 -10.71 -20.76 29.39
C LEU A 565 -9.32 -20.54 30.02
N PHE A 566 -8.88 -19.28 30.14
CA PHE A 566 -7.61 -18.90 30.76
C PHE A 566 -7.86 -17.94 31.93
N PRO A 567 -7.19 -18.11 33.09
CA PRO A 567 -7.34 -17.20 34.22
C PRO A 567 -6.90 -15.77 33.88
N PHE A 568 -7.58 -14.79 34.48
CA PHE A 568 -7.29 -13.37 34.26
C PHE A 568 -5.89 -12.93 34.74
N TYR A 569 -5.25 -13.68 35.64
CA TYR A 569 -3.91 -13.40 36.17
C TYR A 569 -2.77 -13.90 35.27
N GLU A 570 -3.00 -14.82 34.33
CA GLU A 570 -1.93 -15.29 33.44
C GLU A 570 -1.46 -14.21 32.44
N LEU A 571 -0.23 -14.34 31.95
CA LEU A 571 0.29 -13.54 30.84
C LEU A 571 -0.46 -13.83 29.52
N GLN A 572 -0.51 -12.89 28.58
CA GLN A 572 -1.19 -13.09 27.29
C GLN A 572 -0.47 -14.13 26.42
N TRP A 573 0.86 -14.12 26.41
CA TRP A 573 1.72 -15.19 25.90
C TRP A 573 2.99 -15.26 26.75
N PRO A 574 3.08 -16.20 27.70
CA PRO A 574 4.29 -16.43 28.47
C PRO A 574 5.43 -16.97 27.59
N ARG A 575 6.60 -17.13 28.20
CA ARG A 575 7.83 -17.68 27.61
C ARG A 575 8.52 -18.49 28.68
N GLU A 576 9.00 -19.68 28.34
CA GLU A 576 9.69 -20.54 29.30
C GLU A 576 10.90 -19.82 29.94
N PRO A 577 11.25 -20.11 31.21
CA PRO A 577 12.34 -19.42 31.91
C PRO A 577 13.68 -19.44 31.18
N GLU A 578 13.98 -20.48 30.38
CA GLU A 578 15.23 -20.60 29.63
C GLU A 578 15.37 -19.57 28.50
N VAL A 579 14.34 -18.78 28.20
CA VAL A 579 14.48 -17.56 27.36
C VAL A 579 15.29 -16.48 28.07
N PHE A 580 15.26 -16.46 29.41
CA PHE A 580 15.80 -15.40 30.25
C PHE A 580 16.98 -15.88 31.11
N GLU A 581 16.86 -17.06 31.71
CA GLU A 581 17.77 -17.61 32.73
C GLU A 581 19.02 -18.30 32.11
N GLN A 582 19.58 -17.69 31.07
CA GLN A 582 20.84 -18.09 30.44
C GLN A 582 22.04 -17.53 31.19
N ALA A 583 23.16 -18.25 31.24
CA ALA A 583 24.38 -17.78 31.93
C ALA A 583 24.97 -16.51 31.30
N ALA A 584 24.87 -16.40 29.97
CA ALA A 584 25.08 -15.18 29.21
C ALA A 584 24.13 -15.17 28.02
N LYS A 585 23.63 -13.99 27.65
CA LYS A 585 22.85 -13.78 26.42
C LYS A 585 23.07 -12.36 25.89
N LEU A 586 22.92 -12.15 24.59
CA LEU A 586 22.75 -10.78 24.09
C LEU A 586 21.29 -10.35 24.22
N VAL A 587 21.08 -9.06 24.44
CA VAL A 587 19.78 -8.40 24.33
C VAL A 587 19.87 -7.22 23.35
N THR A 588 18.82 -7.02 22.57
CA THR A 588 18.63 -5.87 21.68
C THR A 588 17.21 -5.32 21.83
N PRO A 589 17.02 -3.98 21.84
CA PRO A 589 15.68 -3.38 21.84
C PRO A 589 14.95 -3.73 20.54
N TYR A 590 13.62 -3.83 20.59
CA TYR A 590 12.77 -4.00 19.41
C TYR A 590 12.92 -2.85 18.39
N LYS A 591 13.20 -1.63 18.87
CA LYS A 591 13.41 -0.45 18.01
C LYS A 591 14.63 0.36 18.43
N ALA A 592 15.49 0.64 17.46
CA ALA A 592 16.68 1.47 17.62
C ALA A 592 17.07 2.17 16.29
N PRO A 593 17.81 3.30 16.34
CA PRO A 593 18.31 3.98 15.13
C PRO A 593 19.52 3.28 14.48
N ARG A 594 20.15 2.34 15.21
CA ARG A 594 21.32 1.55 14.80
C ARG A 594 21.37 0.26 15.62
N ASN A 595 22.21 -0.70 15.24
CA ASN A 595 22.39 -1.93 16.01
C ASN A 595 22.73 -1.57 17.47
N THR A 596 22.05 -2.23 18.41
CA THR A 596 22.11 -1.89 19.84
C THR A 596 22.09 -3.17 20.66
N PHE A 597 23.24 -3.80 20.82
CA PHE A 597 23.41 -5.07 21.50
C PHE A 597 24.16 -4.89 22.82
N ALA A 598 23.69 -5.52 23.88
CA ALA A 598 24.38 -5.58 25.17
C ALA A 598 24.44 -7.03 25.67
N VAL A 599 25.49 -7.38 26.41
CA VAL A 599 25.60 -8.69 27.06
C VAL A 599 24.88 -8.65 28.40
N ASP A 600 23.86 -9.47 28.56
CA ASP A 600 23.21 -9.76 29.83
C ASP A 600 23.85 -10.98 30.49
N ARG A 601 24.26 -10.82 31.75
CA ARG A 601 24.72 -11.88 32.68
C ARG A 601 23.95 -11.86 34.01
N GLN A 602 22.92 -11.03 34.11
CA GLN A 602 22.05 -10.85 35.30
C GLN A 602 20.68 -11.53 35.12
N GLN A 603 20.46 -12.21 33.98
CA GLN A 603 19.26 -13.00 33.69
C GLN A 603 17.96 -12.19 33.66
N PHE A 604 18.03 -10.93 33.19
CA PHE A 604 16.85 -10.08 33.11
C PHE A 604 15.74 -10.67 32.24
N TYR A 605 14.51 -10.52 32.72
CA TYR A 605 13.28 -10.77 32.00
C TYR A 605 12.86 -9.54 31.18
N PHE A 606 12.07 -9.72 30.12
CA PHE A 606 11.66 -8.62 29.25
C PHE A 606 10.40 -8.97 28.44
N SER A 607 9.78 -7.96 27.82
CA SER A 607 8.57 -8.13 26.99
C SER A 607 8.93 -8.31 25.51
N THR A 608 7.93 -8.37 24.63
CA THR A 608 8.13 -8.39 23.18
C THR A 608 8.85 -7.15 22.61
N ASP A 609 9.12 -6.14 23.44
CA ASP A 609 9.94 -4.96 23.10
C ASP A 609 11.46 -5.17 23.24
N VAL A 610 11.89 -6.40 23.55
CA VAL A 610 13.30 -6.82 23.56
C VAL A 610 13.43 -8.21 22.93
N VAL A 611 14.52 -8.43 22.20
CA VAL A 611 14.93 -9.71 21.63
C VAL A 611 16.23 -10.17 22.28
N SER A 612 16.28 -11.45 22.67
CA SER A 612 17.52 -12.12 23.08
C SER A 612 18.16 -12.89 21.93
N VAL A 613 19.48 -13.01 21.97
CA VAL A 613 20.27 -13.90 21.10
C VAL A 613 21.18 -14.75 21.99
N VAL A 614 21.05 -16.08 21.89
CA VAL A 614 21.76 -17.06 22.73
C VAL A 614 22.62 -17.95 21.86
N PHE A 615 23.95 -17.87 22.04
CA PHE A 615 24.94 -18.73 21.39
C PHE A 615 25.15 -20.03 22.19
N PRO A 616 25.80 -21.07 21.62
CA PRO A 616 26.26 -22.22 22.38
C PRO A 616 27.21 -21.79 23.51
N VAL A 617 26.95 -22.29 24.73
CA VAL A 617 27.63 -21.84 25.97
C VAL A 617 29.13 -22.10 25.92
N GLU A 618 29.55 -23.15 25.23
CA GLU A 618 30.95 -23.53 25.07
C GLU A 618 31.75 -22.57 24.17
N TRP A 619 31.09 -21.66 23.44
CA TRP A 619 31.76 -20.68 22.58
C TRP A 619 32.26 -19.44 23.35
N GLN A 620 31.55 -18.98 24.38
CA GLN A 620 31.90 -17.81 25.21
C GLN A 620 32.21 -16.53 24.41
N ILE A 621 31.51 -16.31 23.28
CA ILE A 621 31.77 -15.21 22.35
C ILE A 621 30.89 -13.97 22.57
N GLU A 622 30.09 -13.88 23.64
CA GLU A 622 29.03 -12.87 23.74
C GLU A 622 29.58 -11.43 23.71
N GLN A 623 30.71 -11.16 24.36
CA GLN A 623 31.30 -9.81 24.33
C GLN A 623 31.83 -9.45 22.93
N LEU A 624 32.45 -10.41 22.25
CA LEU A 624 32.94 -10.26 20.87
C LEU A 624 31.76 -10.04 19.89
N ALA A 625 30.68 -10.80 20.06
CA ALA A 625 29.45 -10.68 19.29
C ALA A 625 28.73 -9.36 19.53
N ALA A 626 28.56 -8.93 20.79
CA ALA A 626 27.98 -7.64 21.12
C ALA A 626 28.76 -6.48 20.50
N ASN A 627 30.09 -6.51 20.61
CA ASN A 627 30.96 -5.50 20.03
C ASN A 627 30.84 -5.49 18.51
N PHE A 628 31.06 -6.62 17.83
CA PHE A 628 30.92 -6.72 16.36
C PHE A 628 29.56 -6.22 15.86
N LEU A 629 28.47 -6.65 16.49
CA LEU A 629 27.11 -6.28 16.06
C LEU A 629 26.82 -4.79 16.26
N ASN A 630 27.46 -4.10 17.21
CA ASN A 630 27.35 -2.64 17.39
C ASN A 630 28.21 -1.82 16.40
N SER A 631 28.98 -2.45 15.52
CA SER A 631 29.79 -1.74 14.52
C SER A 631 28.94 -1.05 13.45
N ARG A 632 29.53 -0.04 12.79
CA ARG A 632 29.00 0.60 11.60
C ARG A 632 28.78 -0.39 10.46
N LEU A 633 29.71 -1.33 10.26
CA LEU A 633 29.59 -2.37 9.23
C LEU A 633 28.36 -3.26 9.45
N SER A 634 28.14 -3.71 10.69
CA SER A 634 26.97 -4.52 11.02
C SER A 634 25.67 -3.71 11.00
N THR A 635 25.70 -2.43 11.37
CA THR A 635 24.55 -1.52 11.24
C THR A 635 24.16 -1.27 9.78
N PHE A 636 25.16 -1.05 8.90
CA PHE A 636 24.97 -0.93 7.45
C PHE A 636 24.34 -2.21 6.88
N GLN A 637 24.88 -3.38 7.22
CA GLN A 637 24.33 -4.66 6.78
C GLN A 637 22.88 -4.85 7.23
N PHE A 638 22.53 -4.46 8.47
CA PHE A 638 21.16 -4.51 8.97
C PHE A 638 20.21 -3.59 8.20
N ARG A 639 20.61 -2.32 8.00
CA ARG A 639 19.78 -1.31 7.30
C ARG A 639 19.46 -1.71 5.86
N SER A 640 20.29 -2.51 5.21
CA SER A 640 20.08 -2.98 3.83
C SER A 640 18.81 -3.84 3.62
N TYR A 641 18.25 -4.41 4.70
CA TYR A 641 17.02 -5.23 4.67
C TYR A 641 16.06 -5.01 5.86
N GLY A 642 16.51 -4.34 6.91
CA GLY A 642 15.72 -4.06 8.10
C GLY A 642 14.59 -3.08 7.79
N LYS A 643 13.41 -3.32 8.34
CA LYS A 643 12.25 -2.45 8.09
C LYS A 643 12.44 -1.09 8.80
N PRO A 644 12.43 0.05 8.09
CA PRO A 644 12.43 1.36 8.72
C PRO A 644 11.09 1.63 9.43
N MET A 645 11.14 2.48 10.44
CA MET A 645 10.02 2.98 11.22
C MET A 645 10.16 4.48 11.45
N GLY A 646 9.04 5.15 11.70
CA GLY A 646 9.01 6.59 11.94
C GLY A 646 9.98 7.04 13.05
N GLY A 647 10.56 8.23 12.86
CA GLY A 647 11.58 8.78 13.78
C GLY A 647 12.99 8.22 13.59
N GLY A 648 13.32 7.70 12.40
CA GLY A 648 14.67 7.20 12.09
C GLY A 648 15.06 5.97 12.89
N GLN A 649 14.11 5.04 13.11
CA GLN A 649 14.32 3.78 13.83
C GLN A 649 14.14 2.59 12.87
N TRP A 650 14.69 1.43 13.21
CA TRP A 650 14.47 0.18 12.49
C TRP A 650 13.87 -0.89 13.41
N ASP A 651 13.16 -1.84 12.82
CA ASP A 651 12.51 -2.97 13.48
C ASP A 651 13.51 -4.13 13.68
N TYR A 652 13.90 -4.37 14.95
CA TYR A 652 14.77 -5.44 15.40
C TYR A 652 13.99 -6.62 16.01
N TYR A 653 12.80 -6.94 15.48
CA TYR A 653 12.12 -8.18 15.85
C TYR A 653 12.99 -9.41 15.50
N ALA A 654 12.66 -10.58 16.07
CA ALA A 654 13.54 -11.75 16.00
C ALA A 654 13.85 -12.24 14.56
N ASN A 655 12.97 -11.98 13.58
CA ASN A 655 13.20 -12.38 12.19
C ASN A 655 14.25 -11.50 11.47
N PRO A 656 14.19 -10.15 11.52
CA PRO A 656 15.31 -9.29 11.13
C PRO A 656 16.63 -9.60 11.84
N VAL A 657 16.61 -9.84 13.16
CA VAL A 657 17.83 -10.11 13.96
C VAL A 657 18.53 -11.40 13.50
N LYS A 658 17.79 -12.47 13.16
CA LYS A 658 18.37 -13.71 12.63
C LYS A 658 19.15 -13.54 11.32
N LYS A 659 18.91 -12.46 10.56
CA LYS A 659 19.58 -12.16 9.29
C LYS A 659 20.84 -11.29 9.44
N LEU A 660 21.11 -10.77 10.65
CA LEU A 660 22.43 -10.23 10.95
C LEU A 660 23.45 -11.35 10.74
N VAL A 661 24.66 -10.99 10.32
CA VAL A 661 25.72 -11.97 10.11
C VAL A 661 26.85 -11.78 11.12
N PHE A 662 27.64 -12.83 11.34
CA PHE A 662 28.81 -12.82 12.21
C PHE A 662 30.02 -13.43 11.48
N PRO A 663 31.24 -12.86 11.57
CA PRO A 663 32.39 -13.27 10.76
C PRO A 663 32.81 -14.72 11.01
N LYS A 664 33.06 -15.47 9.92
CA LYS A 664 33.49 -16.88 9.97
C LYS A 664 34.77 -17.05 10.80
N ALA A 665 35.74 -16.15 10.63
CA ALA A 665 37.02 -16.19 11.34
C ALA A 665 36.89 -16.03 12.87
N ALA A 666 35.81 -15.43 13.36
CA ALA A 666 35.55 -15.28 14.79
C ALA A 666 34.95 -16.55 15.43
N LEU A 667 34.38 -17.47 14.65
CA LEU A 667 33.73 -18.67 15.17
C LEU A 667 34.74 -19.69 15.74
N PRO A 668 34.43 -20.35 16.86
CA PRO A 668 35.17 -21.54 17.30
C PRO A 668 35.16 -22.64 16.24
N GLY A 669 36.30 -23.30 16.06
CA GLY A 669 36.44 -24.37 15.05
C GLY A 669 36.58 -23.90 13.60
N PHE A 670 36.70 -22.59 13.33
CA PHE A 670 37.03 -22.11 11.99
C PHE A 670 38.40 -22.64 11.53
N SER A 671 38.45 -23.22 10.34
CA SER A 671 39.60 -23.95 9.80
C SER A 671 40.58 -23.10 8.98
N GLY A 672 40.24 -21.85 8.68
CA GLY A 672 41.13 -20.89 8.02
C GLY A 672 41.98 -20.09 9.01
N SER A 673 42.75 -19.14 8.49
CA SER A 673 43.54 -18.21 9.33
C SER A 673 42.63 -17.38 10.24
N ARG A 674 42.95 -17.31 11.54
CA ARG A 674 42.23 -16.50 12.53
C ARG A 674 43.11 -15.35 13.01
N PRO A 675 42.63 -14.09 12.98
CA PRO A 675 43.40 -12.95 13.48
C PRO A 675 43.21 -12.84 15.00
N ASP A 676 43.73 -13.81 15.77
CA ASP A 676 43.39 -13.98 17.20
C ASP A 676 43.73 -12.76 18.07
N SER A 677 44.79 -12.00 17.75
CA SER A 677 45.09 -10.73 18.43
C SER A 677 43.99 -9.67 18.20
N LEU A 678 43.51 -9.53 16.97
CA LEU A 678 42.43 -8.62 16.60
C LEU A 678 41.10 -9.04 17.24
N LEU A 679 40.82 -10.36 17.29
CA LEU A 679 39.62 -10.88 17.96
C LEU A 679 39.67 -10.67 19.47
N THR A 680 40.85 -10.80 20.09
CA THR A 680 41.06 -10.52 21.53
C THR A 680 40.86 -9.04 21.83
N GLU A 681 41.40 -8.15 20.99
CA GLU A 681 41.18 -6.71 21.07
C GLU A 681 39.69 -6.34 20.90
N LEU A 682 39.02 -6.92 19.89
CA LEU A 682 37.60 -6.71 19.60
C LEU A 682 36.67 -7.30 20.67
N ALA A 683 37.12 -8.27 21.47
CA ALA A 683 36.38 -8.84 22.60
C ALA A 683 36.48 -7.98 23.89
N ARG A 684 37.27 -6.90 23.92
CA ARG A 684 37.41 -6.05 25.12
C ARG A 684 36.10 -5.31 25.44
N PRO A 685 35.64 -5.27 26.70
CA PRO A 685 34.51 -4.44 27.08
C PRO A 685 34.89 -2.94 27.04
N GLY A 686 33.90 -2.08 26.78
CA GLY A 686 34.07 -0.62 26.86
C GLY A 686 34.83 0.04 25.70
N LEU A 687 34.94 -0.61 24.54
CA LEU A 687 35.47 0.02 23.32
C LEU A 687 34.62 1.24 22.93
N ASN A 688 35.27 2.36 22.59
CA ASN A 688 34.60 3.47 21.95
C ASN A 688 34.30 3.13 20.47
N GLN A 689 33.32 3.83 19.87
CA GLN A 689 32.84 3.54 18.52
C GLN A 689 33.95 3.57 17.46
N ALA A 690 34.86 4.56 17.49
CA ALA A 690 35.92 4.69 16.49
C ALA A 690 36.92 3.52 16.57
N THR A 691 37.32 3.12 17.78
CA THR A 691 38.18 1.94 17.97
C THR A 691 37.45 0.65 17.55
N LEU A 692 36.17 0.51 17.91
CA LEU A 692 35.36 -0.64 17.52
C LEU A 692 35.29 -0.79 15.99
N ASP A 693 35.00 0.29 15.28
CA ASP A 693 34.82 0.27 13.83
C ASP A 693 36.14 0.00 13.11
N GLU A 694 37.28 0.59 13.52
CA GLU A 694 38.58 0.29 12.91
C GLU A 694 39.02 -1.19 13.09
N LEU A 695 38.70 -1.80 14.24
CA LEU A 695 38.95 -3.23 14.44
C LEU A 695 38.10 -4.10 13.51
N VAL A 696 36.82 -3.75 13.31
CA VAL A 696 35.93 -4.46 12.38
C VAL A 696 36.30 -4.21 10.91
N PHE A 697 36.72 -2.99 10.56
CA PHE A 697 37.20 -2.67 9.21
C PHE A 697 38.50 -3.41 8.90
N THR A 698 39.38 -3.59 9.89
CA THR A 698 40.59 -4.42 9.76
C THR A 698 40.22 -5.90 9.58
N LEU A 699 39.24 -6.41 10.34
CA LEU A 699 38.77 -7.80 10.26
C LEU A 699 38.17 -8.15 8.90
N TYR A 700 37.56 -7.17 8.21
CA TYR A 700 36.99 -7.33 6.87
C TYR A 700 37.90 -6.79 5.76
N GLU A 701 39.09 -6.27 6.08
CA GLU A 701 40.06 -5.70 5.13
C GLU A 701 39.52 -4.52 4.32
N LEU A 702 38.59 -3.73 4.88
CA LEU A 702 37.86 -2.69 4.15
C LEU A 702 38.76 -1.55 3.66
N THR A 703 38.72 -1.33 2.35
CA THR A 703 39.38 -0.21 1.66
C THR A 703 38.77 1.14 2.05
N PRO A 704 39.50 2.27 1.91
CA PRO A 704 38.96 3.60 2.16
C PRO A 704 37.66 3.89 1.38
N THR A 705 37.56 3.42 0.14
CA THR A 705 36.35 3.58 -0.69
C THR A 705 35.16 2.81 -0.14
N GLN A 706 35.34 1.56 0.32
CA GLN A 706 34.27 0.80 0.97
C GLN A 706 33.83 1.43 2.29
N ARG A 707 34.73 2.04 3.06
CA ARG A 707 34.38 2.75 4.30
C ARG A 707 33.45 3.94 4.04
N LEU A 708 33.60 4.66 2.92
CA LEU A 708 32.70 5.75 2.51
C LEU A 708 31.27 5.28 2.17
N VAL A 709 31.11 4.01 1.77
CA VAL A 709 29.78 3.42 1.51
C VAL A 709 28.96 3.27 2.80
N LEU A 710 29.63 3.18 3.97
CA LEU A 710 29.00 3.00 5.28
C LEU A 710 28.43 4.30 5.89
N ASP A 711 28.63 5.45 5.25
CA ASP A 711 28.21 6.79 5.72
C ASP A 711 27.04 7.38 4.90
N ARG A 712 26.43 6.58 4.02
CA ARG A 712 25.15 6.86 3.36
C ARG A 712 24.02 6.13 4.07
#